data_AF-A0A1N7R2F1-F1
#
_entry.id   AF-A0A1N7R2F1-F1
#
_cell.length_a   1.000
_cell.length_b   1.000
_cell.length_c   1.000
_cell.angle_alpha   90.00
_cell.angle_beta   90.00
_cell.angle_gamma   90.00
#
_symmetry.space_group_name_H-M   'P 1'
#
loop_
_entity.id
_entity.type
_entity.pdbx_description
1 polymer ?
#
loop_
_entity_poly.entity_id
_entity_poly.type
_entity_poly.pdbx_seq_one_letter_code
_entity_poly.pdbx_strand_id
1 'polypeptide(L)'
;MSFTISSELVILIVAGGTGTRLWPISTAKSPKQFTRLIAEKTMLQLTVQRVTDIVPFHRIFVSTAAEYVHLVKQQLPELPFENIIVEPDARDTAPAIGYASVFIRKKVPGATVVLLASDQHISPVTQFQESIQEAAFIARQGKYLVSVGIAPTYGHTGYGYMQCGATAPFSEKAFYGLAYIEKPDQKTADEFVAARQYLWNTNIFSWTVDNILDAFNTYQPQEYQVLQEIERRMDTLSINELETLYNQLTKISIDYSVLEKIQPEDSLQHIFLRAQMEWSDVGSYEELSKMLQQDDAQNRIKGAITTSETTRCLLMTEAPYELITEGITDLTVVVNSNGDILVMPANSKKKIKEIIQAKETRFAANPASQKQPVLFDCENIIVQINENKTVLMTDVKDLWIRESNHKIYVHSFKQPDIPAILQKSRHYVINNINIRIVKDYILLSNLAVDALVNEITQAIAKYQKAVIVLSAGGTPEGVYQLLINNYKHRLDWSKVVLFQMDEYLGLSDNHPLSYAFFLKKKIIEPLGIREYYLLNNDNTSYLENYEQAIRKANGIDVILHGIGHNGHIGFNEPGSAFDSKTRVVALSDSTIEANSRFFDCRSQVPVKGITLGLDIISQAKKTILIASGKGKKQAVKSAVQDSMNEAIPASILQGCSNVTYVLDEETWVDN
;
A
#
# COMPACT_ATOMS: atom_id res chain seq x y z
N MET A 1 29.81 24.53 32.46
CA MET A 1 31.28 24.69 32.33
C MET A 1 31.56 25.10 30.90
N SER A 2 32.45 26.08 30.66
CA SER A 2 32.87 26.44 29.30
C SER A 2 33.96 25.44 28.86
N PHE A 3 33.62 24.48 28.00
CA PHE A 3 34.59 23.55 27.44
C PHE A 3 35.38 24.26 26.34
N THR A 4 36.66 24.58 26.60
CA THR A 4 37.53 25.18 25.58
C THR A 4 37.76 24.15 24.46
N ILE A 5 37.31 24.44 23.25
CA ILE A 5 37.48 23.58 22.07
C ILE A 5 38.98 23.47 21.77
N SER A 6 39.59 22.30 22.00
CA SER A 6 41.00 22.11 21.66
C SER A 6 41.19 22.05 20.14
N SER A 7 42.34 22.56 19.69
CA SER A 7 42.76 22.59 18.28
C SER A 7 42.80 21.23 17.59
N GLU A 8 42.72 20.13 18.34
CA GLU A 8 42.84 18.75 17.86
C GLU A 8 41.47 18.05 17.73
N LEU A 9 40.35 18.76 17.94
CA LEU A 9 39.01 18.17 17.77
C LEU A 9 38.71 17.96 16.29
N VAL A 10 38.28 16.74 15.94
CA VAL A 10 37.92 16.32 14.59
C VAL A 10 36.51 15.72 14.59
N ILE A 11 35.72 16.05 13.59
CA ILE A 11 34.43 15.38 13.34
C ILE A 11 34.63 14.37 12.22
N LEU A 12 34.31 13.10 12.49
CA LEU A 12 34.25 12.04 11.49
C LEU A 12 32.79 11.69 11.22
N ILE A 13 32.33 11.91 9.99
CA ILE A 13 30.98 11.55 9.55
C ILE A 13 31.06 10.29 8.70
N VAL A 14 30.31 9.25 9.07
CA VAL A 14 30.22 8.00 8.29
C VAL A 14 28.97 8.05 7.38
N ALA A 15 29.19 7.92 6.08
CA ALA A 15 28.20 8.11 5.01
C ALA A 15 28.19 6.98 3.97
N GLY A 16 28.39 5.73 4.40
CA GLY A 16 28.44 4.54 3.54
C GLY A 16 27.14 3.72 3.44
N GLY A 17 26.09 4.05 4.19
CA GLY A 17 24.83 3.30 4.17
C GLY A 17 24.09 3.45 2.84
N THR A 18 23.53 2.36 2.30
CA THR A 18 22.70 2.38 1.06
C THR A 18 21.24 2.77 1.30
N GLY A 19 20.77 2.70 2.56
CA GLY A 19 19.51 3.29 2.98
C GLY A 19 18.23 2.73 2.35
N THR A 20 18.14 1.46 1.96
CA THR A 20 17.02 0.94 1.13
C THR A 20 15.67 0.71 1.84
N ARG A 21 15.57 0.97 3.15
CA ARG A 21 14.32 0.73 3.93
C ARG A 21 13.24 1.78 3.67
N LEU A 22 13.61 2.96 3.17
CA LEU A 22 12.69 4.06 2.84
C LEU A 22 12.50 4.20 1.32
N TRP A 23 12.55 3.10 0.58
CA TRP A 23 12.10 3.11 -0.82
C TRP A 23 10.64 3.66 -0.88
N PRO A 24 10.27 4.52 -1.84
CA PRO A 24 11.04 4.97 -3.00
C PRO A 24 11.87 6.24 -2.75
N ILE A 25 11.85 6.84 -1.56
CA ILE A 25 12.60 8.06 -1.25
C ILE A 25 14.10 7.80 -1.36
N SER A 26 14.57 6.68 -0.83
CA SER A 26 15.97 6.28 -0.88
C SER A 26 16.18 5.02 -1.72
N THR A 27 17.29 5.01 -2.46
CA THR A 27 17.70 3.91 -3.33
C THR A 27 19.20 3.68 -3.20
N ALA A 28 19.72 2.58 -3.76
CA ALA A 28 21.18 2.38 -3.80
C ALA A 28 21.91 3.53 -4.52
N LYS A 29 21.30 4.13 -5.55
CA LYS A 29 21.87 5.27 -6.30
C LYS A 29 21.75 6.61 -5.56
N SER A 30 20.71 6.76 -4.75
CA SER A 30 20.50 7.95 -3.91
C SER A 30 20.18 7.51 -2.48
N PRO A 31 21.23 7.17 -1.69
CA PRO A 31 21.06 6.74 -0.33
C PRO A 31 20.46 7.81 0.59
N LYS A 32 19.88 7.34 1.70
CA LYS A 32 19.12 8.14 2.68
C LYS A 32 19.82 9.45 3.09
N GLN A 33 21.12 9.41 3.36
CA GLN A 33 21.91 10.56 3.79
C GLN A 33 21.93 11.72 2.77
N PHE A 34 21.72 11.40 1.48
CA PHE A 34 21.72 12.35 0.38
C PHE A 34 20.30 12.84 0.01
N THR A 35 19.28 12.45 0.76
CA THR A 35 17.87 12.78 0.49
C THR A 35 17.32 13.83 1.45
N ARG A 36 16.30 14.58 1.00
CA ARG A 36 15.61 15.63 1.77
C ARG A 36 14.43 15.05 2.55
N LEU A 37 14.72 14.30 3.62
CA LEU A 37 13.68 13.56 4.33
C LEU A 37 12.79 14.41 5.22
N ILE A 38 13.39 15.31 6.01
CA ILE A 38 12.67 16.04 7.08
C ILE A 38 12.70 17.56 6.83
N ALA A 39 13.70 18.05 6.10
CA ALA A 39 13.87 19.45 5.79
C ALA A 39 14.23 19.67 4.31
N GLU A 40 14.39 20.93 3.92
CA GLU A 40 14.87 21.34 2.59
C GLU A 40 16.32 20.91 2.30
N LYS A 41 17.12 20.70 3.35
CA LYS A 41 18.49 20.18 3.26
C LYS A 41 18.52 18.66 3.40
N THR A 42 19.55 18.04 2.84
CA THR A 42 19.78 16.61 3.00
C THR A 42 20.24 16.27 4.42
N MET A 43 20.10 15.01 4.84
CA MET A 43 20.53 14.58 6.18
C MET A 43 22.04 14.80 6.40
N LEU A 44 22.87 14.59 5.38
CA LEU A 44 24.30 14.89 5.42
C LEU A 44 24.56 16.39 5.64
N GLN A 45 23.87 17.26 4.90
CA GLN A 45 24.01 18.71 5.05
C GLN A 45 23.57 19.19 6.43
N LEU A 46 22.47 18.64 6.96
CA LEU A 46 22.02 18.92 8.31
C LEU A 46 23.05 18.45 9.35
N THR A 47 23.66 17.28 9.16
CA THR A 47 24.71 16.76 10.03
C THR A 47 25.93 17.66 10.09
N VAL A 48 26.41 18.13 8.95
CA VAL A 48 27.52 19.09 8.90
C VAL A 48 27.14 20.42 9.53
N GLN A 49 25.96 20.95 9.22
CA GLN A 49 25.50 22.23 9.80
C GLN A 49 25.43 22.20 11.32
N ARG A 50 25.14 21.04 11.94
CA ARG A 50 25.12 20.91 13.41
C ARG A 50 26.49 21.11 14.05
N VAL A 51 27.59 20.93 13.31
CA VAL A 51 28.96 20.97 13.85
C VAL A 51 29.79 22.15 13.35
N THR A 52 29.32 22.93 12.37
CA THR A 52 30.07 24.07 11.80
C THR A 52 30.34 25.19 12.81
N ASP A 53 29.51 25.30 13.86
CA ASP A 53 29.75 26.26 14.95
C ASP A 53 30.75 25.74 16.00
N ILE A 54 31.15 24.46 15.91
CA ILE A 54 32.11 23.82 16.83
C ILE A 54 33.48 23.72 16.17
N VAL A 55 33.53 23.25 14.92
CA VAL A 55 34.79 23.07 14.19
C VAL A 55 34.72 23.67 12.78
N PRO A 56 35.83 24.21 12.26
CA PRO A 56 35.91 24.63 10.87
C PRO A 56 35.88 23.42 9.92
N PHE A 57 35.51 23.63 8.65
CA PHE A 57 35.40 22.57 7.64
C PHE A 57 36.66 21.70 7.46
N HIS A 58 37.86 22.25 7.66
CA HIS A 58 39.11 21.48 7.55
C HIS A 58 39.31 20.46 8.70
N ARG A 59 38.48 20.52 9.74
CA ARG A 59 38.41 19.54 10.84
C ARG A 59 37.23 18.56 10.70
N ILE A 60 36.48 18.64 9.60
CA ILE A 60 35.41 17.70 9.28
C ILE A 60 35.95 16.71 8.24
N PHE A 61 35.71 15.43 8.48
CA PHE A 61 36.06 14.32 7.59
C PHE A 61 34.79 13.52 7.29
N VAL A 62 34.68 13.03 6.05
CA VAL A 62 33.55 12.20 5.62
C VAL A 62 34.09 10.89 5.07
N SER A 63 33.75 9.77 5.73
CA SER A 63 34.00 8.43 5.22
C SER A 63 32.83 7.98 4.35
N THR A 64 33.10 7.57 3.11
CA THR A 64 32.05 7.13 2.18
C THR A 64 32.58 6.20 1.11
N ALA A 65 31.70 5.46 0.44
CA ALA A 65 32.06 4.63 -0.70
C ALA A 65 32.45 5.48 -1.93
N ALA A 66 33.34 4.94 -2.78
CA ALA A 66 33.82 5.61 -3.99
C ALA A 66 32.68 6.15 -4.89
N GLU A 67 31.58 5.40 -5.01
CA GLU A 67 30.42 5.79 -5.81
C GLU A 67 29.71 7.05 -5.29
N TYR A 68 29.81 7.40 -4.00
CA TYR A 68 29.12 8.55 -3.41
C TYR A 68 30.00 9.80 -3.24
N VAL A 69 31.29 9.73 -3.55
CA VAL A 69 32.23 10.86 -3.42
C VAL A 69 31.72 12.11 -4.16
N HIS A 70 31.16 11.93 -5.35
CA HIS A 70 30.58 13.01 -6.15
C HIS A 70 29.37 13.66 -5.47
N LEU A 71 28.49 12.86 -4.82
CA LEU A 71 27.34 13.37 -4.06
C LEU A 71 27.79 14.14 -2.82
N VAL A 72 28.80 13.63 -2.09
CA VAL A 72 29.38 14.34 -0.93
C VAL A 72 29.90 15.70 -1.37
N LYS A 73 30.66 15.78 -2.47
CA LYS A 73 31.18 17.06 -2.98
C LYS A 73 30.11 18.01 -3.49
N GLN A 74 29.10 17.50 -4.17
CA GLN A 74 27.98 18.31 -4.62
C GLN A 74 27.22 18.93 -3.44
N GLN A 75 27.05 18.18 -2.35
CA GLN A 75 26.27 18.64 -1.19
C GLN A 75 27.09 19.46 -0.19
N LEU A 76 28.40 19.23 -0.12
CA LEU A 76 29.35 19.88 0.79
C LEU A 76 30.54 20.48 0.01
N PRO A 77 30.32 21.54 -0.79
CA PRO A 77 31.38 22.13 -1.62
C PRO A 77 32.55 22.72 -0.81
N GLU A 78 32.30 23.12 0.44
CA GLU A 78 33.28 23.72 1.36
C GLU A 78 34.19 22.68 2.03
N LEU A 79 33.82 21.40 2.01
CA LEU A 79 34.63 20.32 2.57
C LEU A 79 35.91 20.17 1.72
N PRO A 80 37.12 20.12 2.30
CA PRO A 80 38.33 19.83 1.54
C PRO A 80 38.27 18.46 0.85
N PHE A 81 38.77 18.34 -0.39
CA PHE A 81 38.75 17.05 -1.11
C PHE A 81 39.51 15.97 -0.36
N GLU A 82 40.67 16.33 0.16
CA GLU A 82 41.54 15.51 0.97
C GLU A 82 40.95 15.06 2.33
N ASN A 83 39.77 15.55 2.73
CA ASN A 83 39.07 15.11 3.94
C ASN A 83 37.90 14.15 3.63
N ILE A 84 37.70 13.80 2.35
CA ILE A 84 36.84 12.69 1.96
C ILE A 84 37.67 11.42 2.00
N ILE A 85 37.32 10.52 2.92
CA ILE A 85 37.97 9.22 3.10
C ILE A 85 37.18 8.23 2.25
N VAL A 86 37.80 7.74 1.19
CA VAL A 86 37.14 6.86 0.22
C VAL A 86 37.32 5.41 0.65
N GLU A 87 36.22 4.77 1.03
CA GLU A 87 36.18 3.35 1.37
C GLU A 87 36.25 2.50 0.08
N PRO A 88 37.22 1.56 -0.02
CA PRO A 88 37.32 0.68 -1.19
C PRO A 88 36.12 -0.27 -1.36
N ASP A 89 35.51 -0.71 -0.26
CA ASP A 89 34.37 -1.63 -0.25
C ASP A 89 33.46 -1.38 0.97
N ALA A 90 32.17 -1.73 0.87
CA ALA A 90 31.18 -1.51 1.92
C ALA A 90 31.22 -2.61 2.99
N ARG A 91 32.09 -2.41 4.00
CA ARG A 91 32.38 -3.40 5.06
C ARG A 91 31.84 -3.07 6.46
N ASP A 92 30.80 -2.23 6.53
CA ASP A 92 30.16 -1.79 7.79
C ASP A 92 31.06 -0.84 8.62
N THR A 93 30.64 -0.45 9.83
CA THR A 93 31.26 0.70 10.51
C THR A 93 32.64 0.44 11.09
N ALA A 94 33.00 -0.79 11.49
CA ALA A 94 34.32 -1.01 12.12
C ALA A 94 35.48 -0.82 11.13
N PRO A 95 35.48 -1.41 9.91
CA PRO A 95 36.52 -1.14 8.91
C PRO A 95 36.58 0.33 8.48
N ALA A 96 35.42 0.98 8.33
CA ALA A 96 35.34 2.41 8.01
C ALA A 96 36.01 3.27 9.09
N ILE A 97 35.71 3.00 10.36
CA ILE A 97 36.28 3.72 11.51
C ILE A 97 37.78 3.45 11.66
N GLY A 98 38.21 2.20 11.56
CA GLY A 98 39.62 1.83 11.66
C GLY A 98 40.45 2.51 10.57
N TYR A 99 39.98 2.45 9.32
CA TYR A 99 40.65 3.11 8.19
C TYR A 99 40.65 4.62 8.31
N ALA A 100 39.52 5.22 8.71
CA ALA A 100 39.45 6.66 8.95
C ALA A 100 40.37 7.09 10.10
N SER A 101 40.53 6.26 11.13
CA SER A 101 41.38 6.54 12.29
C SER A 101 42.86 6.62 11.89
N VAL A 102 43.37 5.66 11.10
CA VAL A 102 44.77 5.75 10.61
C VAL A 102 44.99 6.95 9.68
N PHE A 103 43.99 7.31 8.87
CA PHE A 103 44.06 8.50 8.01
C PHE A 103 44.08 9.79 8.82
N ILE A 104 43.18 9.92 9.81
CA ILE A 104 43.10 11.09 10.68
C ILE A 104 44.35 11.20 11.55
N ARG A 105 44.89 10.10 12.09
CA ARG A 105 46.12 10.11 12.91
C ARG A 105 47.27 10.81 12.19
N LYS A 106 47.43 10.50 10.91
CA LYS A 106 48.49 11.06 10.07
C LYS A 106 48.31 12.55 9.80
N LYS A 107 47.07 12.99 9.54
CA LYS A 107 46.75 14.39 9.25
C LYS A 107 46.67 15.28 10.49
N VAL A 108 46.19 14.72 11.59
CA VAL A 108 45.94 15.41 12.85
C VAL A 108 46.44 14.54 13.99
N PRO A 109 47.75 14.55 14.28
CA PRO A 109 48.32 13.82 15.40
C PRO A 109 47.62 14.22 16.72
N GLY A 110 47.34 13.24 17.57
CA GLY A 110 46.64 13.46 18.84
C GLY A 110 45.16 13.81 18.71
N ALA A 111 44.55 13.66 17.52
CA ALA A 111 43.16 14.00 17.32
C ALA A 111 42.23 13.31 18.32
N THR A 112 41.26 14.08 18.78
CA THR A 112 40.06 13.54 19.42
C THR A 112 38.94 13.61 18.42
N VAL A 113 38.40 12.45 18.11
CA VAL A 113 37.36 12.27 17.11
C VAL A 113 36.02 12.27 17.81
N VAL A 114 35.07 13.01 17.26
CA VAL A 114 33.64 12.77 17.46
C VAL A 114 33.12 12.11 16.20
N LEU A 115 32.62 10.90 16.34
CA LEU A 115 31.99 10.16 15.26
C LEU A 115 30.51 10.49 15.19
N LEU A 116 30.01 10.75 13.99
CA LEU A 116 28.60 10.96 13.71
C LEU A 116 28.14 10.08 12.55
N ALA A 117 26.95 9.49 12.67
CA ALA A 117 26.22 8.99 11.51
C ALA A 117 25.68 10.17 10.68
N SER A 118 25.68 10.01 9.36
CA SER A 118 25.25 11.05 8.40
C SER A 118 23.73 11.18 8.23
N ASP A 119 22.96 10.29 8.86
CA ASP A 119 21.60 9.97 8.42
C ASP A 119 20.56 9.96 9.55
N GLN A 120 20.82 10.77 10.59
CA GLN A 120 20.01 10.86 11.82
C GLN A 120 19.33 12.22 11.97
N HIS A 121 18.17 12.22 12.63
CA HIS A 121 17.48 13.43 13.06
C HIS A 121 17.82 13.73 14.52
N ILE A 122 18.25 14.96 14.81
CA ILE A 122 18.66 15.40 16.14
C ILE A 122 18.17 16.83 16.41
N SER A 123 17.53 17.05 17.56
CA SER A 123 16.98 18.34 17.99
C SER A 123 16.93 18.43 19.53
N PRO A 124 17.11 19.60 20.15
CA PRO A 124 17.64 20.84 19.58
C PRO A 124 19.15 20.76 19.36
N VAL A 125 19.66 21.49 18.36
CA VAL A 125 21.07 21.48 17.97
C VAL A 125 22.00 21.90 19.13
N THR A 126 21.58 22.83 19.98
CA THR A 126 22.40 23.31 21.11
C THR A 126 22.72 22.20 22.11
N GLN A 127 21.74 21.36 22.47
CA GLN A 127 21.95 20.25 23.41
C GLN A 127 22.80 19.14 22.79
N PHE A 128 22.67 18.92 21.48
CA PHE A 128 23.58 18.04 20.74
C PHE A 128 25.02 18.56 20.80
N GLN A 129 25.23 19.84 20.52
CA GLN A 129 26.54 20.48 20.54
C GLN A 129 27.20 20.39 21.92
N GLU A 130 26.46 20.68 22.99
CA GLU A 130 26.92 20.50 24.38
C GLU A 130 27.34 19.04 24.66
N SER A 131 26.51 18.08 24.23
CA SER A 131 26.77 16.66 24.47
C SER A 131 28.04 16.17 23.78
N ILE A 132 28.29 16.57 22.52
CA ILE A 132 29.50 16.14 21.81
C ILE A 132 30.77 16.85 22.29
N GLN A 133 30.67 18.08 22.77
CA GLN A 133 31.78 18.78 23.40
C GLN A 133 32.17 18.12 24.74
N GLU A 134 31.18 17.74 25.54
CA GLU A 134 31.40 17.00 26.79
C GLU A 134 31.97 15.60 26.52
N ALA A 135 31.46 14.88 25.51
CA ALA A 135 32.01 13.59 25.10
C ALA A 135 33.48 13.70 24.68
N ALA A 136 33.81 14.71 23.86
CA ALA A 136 35.19 14.96 23.44
C ALA A 136 36.10 15.38 24.61
N PHE A 137 35.57 16.12 25.57
CA PHE A 137 36.30 16.46 26.80
C PHE A 137 36.65 15.20 27.60
N ILE A 138 35.67 14.31 27.83
CA ILE A 138 35.85 13.05 28.57
C ILE A 138 36.84 12.13 27.85
N ALA A 139 36.69 11.96 26.54
CA ALA A 139 37.56 11.12 25.70
C ALA A 139 39.06 11.47 25.84
N ARG A 140 39.37 12.73 26.14
CA ARG A 140 40.75 13.22 26.33
C ARG A 140 41.31 13.03 27.74
N GLN A 141 40.49 12.69 28.73
CA GLN A 141 40.95 12.59 30.12
C GLN A 141 41.76 11.31 30.40
N GLY A 142 41.86 10.39 29.44
CA GLY A 142 42.56 9.12 29.62
C GLY A 142 42.19 8.10 28.55
N LYS A 143 42.21 6.82 28.93
CA LYS A 143 41.84 5.70 28.06
C LYS A 143 40.33 5.49 28.11
N TYR A 144 39.61 6.38 27.43
CA TYR A 144 38.15 6.35 27.36
C TYR A 144 37.65 6.25 25.92
N LEU A 145 36.68 5.37 25.70
CA LEU A 145 35.72 5.49 24.60
C LEU A 145 34.41 6.01 25.18
N VAL A 146 33.82 7.01 24.55
CA VAL A 146 32.57 7.64 25.02
C VAL A 146 31.47 7.34 24.03
N SER A 147 30.36 6.76 24.50
CA SER A 147 29.11 6.65 23.73
C SER A 147 28.08 7.62 24.26
N VAL A 148 27.50 8.42 23.38
CA VAL A 148 26.38 9.31 23.73
C VAL A 148 25.08 8.52 23.58
N GLY A 149 24.26 8.54 24.62
CA GLY A 149 22.98 7.83 24.65
C GLY A 149 21.83 8.72 25.09
N ILE A 150 20.62 8.33 24.72
CA ILE A 150 19.38 8.97 25.19
C ILE A 150 18.53 7.99 26.00
N ALA A 151 17.71 8.51 26.91
CA ALA A 151 16.83 7.66 27.70
C ALA A 151 15.77 6.99 26.80
N PRO A 152 15.58 5.66 26.87
CA PRO A 152 14.60 4.98 26.05
C PRO A 152 13.18 5.31 26.54
N THR A 153 12.28 5.56 25.60
CA THR A 153 10.87 5.89 25.89
C THR A 153 9.92 4.72 25.62
N TYR A 154 10.37 3.69 24.90
CA TYR A 154 9.66 2.44 24.62
C TYR A 154 10.65 1.32 24.23
N GLY A 155 10.22 0.06 24.13
CA GLY A 155 11.08 -1.05 23.72
C GLY A 155 11.30 -1.08 22.21
N HIS A 156 12.43 -0.56 21.72
CA HIS A 156 12.75 -0.53 20.28
C HIS A 156 13.80 -1.60 19.92
N THR A 157 13.39 -2.62 19.18
CA THR A 157 14.24 -3.78 18.82
C THR A 157 15.30 -3.47 17.76
N GLY A 158 15.23 -2.31 17.11
CA GLY A 158 16.21 -1.88 16.11
C GLY A 158 17.40 -1.09 16.67
N TYR A 159 17.40 -0.75 17.96
CA TYR A 159 18.45 0.06 18.60
C TYR A 159 19.32 -0.77 19.54
N GLY A 160 20.55 -0.31 19.75
CA GLY A 160 21.42 -0.79 20.84
C GLY A 160 21.02 -0.19 22.19
N TYR A 161 21.27 -0.94 23.26
CA TYR A 161 21.02 -0.54 24.64
C TYR A 161 22.31 -0.57 25.45
N MET A 162 22.55 0.49 26.21
CA MET A 162 23.77 0.75 26.99
C MET A 162 23.45 0.82 28.47
N GLN A 163 23.85 -0.20 29.25
CA GLN A 163 23.59 -0.28 30.68
C GLN A 163 24.54 0.62 31.48
N CYS A 164 23.99 1.62 32.15
CA CYS A 164 24.75 2.55 32.98
C CYS A 164 25.07 1.93 34.35
N GLY A 165 26.35 2.02 34.74
CA GLY A 165 26.82 1.70 36.07
C GLY A 165 26.91 2.93 36.97
N ALA A 166 27.96 2.99 37.80
CA ALA A 166 28.21 4.13 38.67
C ALA A 166 28.53 5.40 37.86
N THR A 167 28.18 6.55 38.42
CA THR A 167 28.52 7.86 37.85
C THR A 167 30.05 8.01 37.76
N ALA A 168 30.53 8.40 36.58
CA ALA A 168 31.93 8.70 36.32
C ALA A 168 32.29 10.10 36.86
N PRO A 169 33.55 10.36 37.24
CA PRO A 169 33.95 11.60 37.94
C PRO A 169 33.99 12.86 37.04
N PHE A 170 33.37 12.82 35.86
CA PHE A 170 33.38 13.92 34.89
C PHE A 170 32.12 14.78 34.96
N SER A 171 30.95 14.15 35.12
CA SER A 171 29.66 14.82 35.27
C SER A 171 28.60 13.85 35.79
N GLU A 172 27.48 14.38 36.30
CA GLU A 172 26.31 13.57 36.72
C GLU A 172 25.61 12.86 35.54
N LYS A 173 25.98 13.20 34.31
CA LYS A 173 25.44 12.60 33.07
C LYS A 173 26.34 11.50 32.52
N ALA A 174 27.55 11.34 33.03
CA ALA A 174 28.52 10.35 32.59
C ALA A 174 28.52 9.13 33.52
N PHE A 175 28.47 7.93 32.94
CA PHE A 175 28.42 6.67 33.68
C PHE A 175 29.49 5.72 33.16
N TYR A 176 30.08 4.91 34.04
CA TYR A 176 30.82 3.74 33.60
C TYR A 176 29.85 2.76 32.93
N GLY A 177 30.21 2.27 31.75
CA GLY A 177 29.42 1.27 31.04
C GLY A 177 29.54 -0.10 31.71
N LEU A 178 28.41 -0.76 31.93
CA LEU A 178 28.37 -2.14 32.45
C LEU A 178 28.16 -3.17 31.34
N ALA A 179 27.31 -2.84 30.37
CA ALA A 179 27.01 -3.71 29.26
C ALA A 179 26.53 -2.92 28.05
N TYR A 180 26.79 -3.47 26.88
CA TYR A 180 26.30 -2.99 25.60
C TYR A 180 25.58 -4.14 24.91
N ILE A 181 24.35 -3.92 24.46
CA ILE A 181 23.52 -4.96 23.84
C ILE A 181 22.90 -4.41 22.56
N GLU A 182 23.34 -4.89 21.41
CA GLU A 182 22.83 -4.46 20.12
C GLU A 182 21.56 -5.25 19.70
N LYS A 183 20.44 -4.53 19.47
CA LYS A 183 19.18 -5.04 18.89
C LYS A 183 18.56 -6.25 19.65
N PRO A 184 18.13 -6.05 20.91
CA PRO A 184 17.47 -7.10 21.69
C PRO A 184 16.10 -7.48 21.11
N ASP A 185 15.57 -8.63 21.52
CA ASP A 185 14.17 -8.99 21.26
C ASP A 185 13.20 -8.06 22.01
N GLN A 186 11.92 -8.05 21.61
CA GLN A 186 10.92 -7.11 22.14
C GLN A 186 10.76 -7.20 23.66
N LYS A 187 10.75 -8.42 24.23
CA LYS A 187 10.57 -8.61 25.66
C LYS A 187 11.75 -8.02 26.43
N THR A 188 12.96 -8.32 25.98
CA THR A 188 14.20 -7.79 26.56
C THR A 188 14.26 -6.26 26.44
N ALA A 189 13.84 -5.69 25.31
CA ALA A 189 13.78 -4.23 25.12
C ALA A 189 12.82 -3.54 26.12
N ASP A 190 11.66 -4.14 26.37
CA ASP A 190 10.68 -3.62 27.33
C ASP A 190 11.20 -3.70 28.78
N GLU A 191 11.92 -4.78 29.12
CA GLU A 191 12.60 -4.93 30.41
C GLU A 191 13.68 -3.85 30.62
N PHE A 192 14.48 -3.53 29.60
CA PHE A 192 15.49 -2.48 29.66
C PHE A 192 14.89 -1.09 29.91
N VAL A 193 13.76 -0.78 29.27
CA VAL A 193 13.04 0.48 29.48
C VAL A 193 12.51 0.55 30.92
N ALA A 194 11.92 -0.54 31.41
CA ALA A 194 11.39 -0.62 32.78
C ALA A 194 12.49 -0.46 33.84
N ALA A 195 13.69 -0.97 33.59
CA ALA A 195 14.82 -0.89 34.51
C ALA A 195 15.34 0.55 34.72
N ARG A 196 15.12 1.46 33.76
CA ARG A 196 15.58 2.88 33.79
C ARG A 196 17.09 3.05 34.02
N GLN A 197 17.86 2.00 33.78
CA GLN A 197 19.33 1.99 33.86
C GLN A 197 19.99 1.89 32.47
N TYR A 198 19.20 1.87 31.40
CA TYR A 198 19.69 1.77 30.03
C TYR A 198 19.51 3.08 29.27
N LEU A 199 20.41 3.32 28.33
CA LEU A 199 20.29 4.34 27.30
C LEU A 199 20.22 3.68 25.92
N TRP A 200 19.49 4.27 24.97
CA TRP A 200 19.65 3.90 23.56
C TRP A 200 21.01 4.37 23.04
N ASN A 201 21.69 3.51 22.30
CA ASN A 201 22.87 3.89 21.51
C ASN A 201 22.45 4.80 20.35
N THR A 202 23.05 6.00 20.29
CA THR A 202 22.77 6.98 19.24
C THR A 202 23.73 6.91 18.06
N ASN A 203 24.72 6.01 18.05
CA ASN A 203 25.85 6.02 17.10
C ASN A 203 26.61 7.35 17.06
N ILE A 204 26.63 8.07 18.18
CA ILE A 204 27.48 9.22 18.42
C ILE A 204 28.53 8.80 19.43
N PHE A 205 29.79 8.83 19.00
CA PHE A 205 30.90 8.37 19.82
C PHE A 205 32.00 9.41 19.91
N SER A 206 32.84 9.33 20.94
CA SER A 206 34.07 10.11 20.99
C SER A 206 35.22 9.35 21.63
N TRP A 207 36.42 9.53 21.07
CA TRP A 207 37.66 8.90 21.52
C TRP A 207 38.86 9.68 20.97
N THR A 208 40.04 9.47 21.56
CA THR A 208 41.29 9.81 20.86
C THR A 208 41.56 8.76 19.78
N VAL A 209 42.25 9.15 18.71
CA VAL A 209 42.61 8.21 17.64
C VAL A 209 43.46 7.06 18.17
N ASP A 210 44.33 7.31 19.14
CA ASP A 210 45.13 6.26 19.75
C ASP A 210 44.27 5.31 20.59
N ASN A 211 43.28 5.79 21.35
CA ASN A 211 42.40 4.93 22.15
C ASN A 211 41.59 3.96 21.27
N ILE A 212 41.06 4.41 20.13
CA ILE A 212 40.29 3.52 19.25
C ILE A 212 41.19 2.50 18.55
N LEU A 213 42.41 2.90 18.16
CA LEU A 213 43.37 1.98 17.54
C LEU A 213 43.92 0.97 18.57
N ASP A 214 44.13 1.38 19.81
CA ASP A 214 44.42 0.49 20.94
C ASP A 214 43.26 -0.51 21.15
N ALA A 215 42.01 -0.06 21.05
CA ALA A 215 40.85 -0.93 21.13
C ALA A 215 40.84 -1.99 20.01
N PHE A 216 41.12 -1.59 18.76
CA PHE A 216 41.31 -2.55 17.67
C PHE A 216 42.44 -3.53 17.97
N ASN A 217 43.59 -3.07 18.46
CA ASN A 217 44.70 -3.95 18.84
C ASN A 217 44.31 -4.99 19.90
N THR A 218 43.50 -4.59 20.89
CA THR A 218 43.05 -5.47 21.97
C THR A 218 41.98 -6.47 21.51
N TYR A 219 40.93 -6.01 20.83
CA TYR A 219 39.74 -6.84 20.57
C TYR A 219 39.69 -7.40 19.13
N GLN A 220 40.43 -6.83 18.19
CA GLN A 220 40.47 -7.19 16.77
C GLN A 220 41.92 -7.13 16.24
N PRO A 221 42.87 -7.91 16.81
CA PRO A 221 44.30 -7.76 16.53
C PRO A 221 44.66 -8.05 15.06
N GLN A 222 43.89 -8.88 14.36
CA GLN A 222 44.13 -9.17 12.93
C GLN A 222 43.78 -7.96 12.07
N GLU A 223 42.64 -7.33 12.33
CA GLU A 223 42.19 -6.10 11.69
C GLU A 223 43.19 -4.97 11.98
N TYR A 224 43.67 -4.86 13.22
CA TYR A 224 44.67 -3.87 13.60
C TYR A 224 45.98 -4.01 12.80
N GLN A 225 46.47 -5.23 12.58
CA GLN A 225 47.67 -5.46 11.75
C GLN A 225 47.50 -4.96 10.32
N VAL A 226 46.32 -5.19 9.72
CA VAL A 226 45.99 -4.69 8.38
C VAL A 226 45.94 -3.15 8.38
N LEU A 227 45.30 -2.55 9.39
CA LEU A 227 45.24 -1.08 9.52
C LEU A 227 46.63 -0.45 9.68
N GLN A 228 47.52 -1.08 10.46
CA GLN A 228 48.91 -0.63 10.60
C GLN A 228 49.69 -0.70 9.28
N GLU A 229 49.49 -1.75 8.50
CA GLU A 229 50.12 -1.88 7.18
C GLU A 229 49.60 -0.83 6.19
N ILE A 230 48.30 -0.55 6.21
CA ILE A 230 47.70 0.55 5.44
C ILE A 230 48.31 1.88 5.83
N GLU A 231 48.41 2.17 7.13
CA GLU A 231 48.98 3.42 7.64
C GLU A 231 50.44 3.62 7.22
N ARG A 232 51.27 2.58 7.42
CA ARG A 232 52.70 2.59 7.11
C ARG A 232 52.97 2.91 5.64
N ARG A 233 52.10 2.45 4.74
CA ARG A 233 52.26 2.58 3.30
C ARG A 233 51.36 3.62 2.65
N MET A 234 50.59 4.38 3.43
CA MET A 234 49.51 5.24 2.93
C MET A 234 49.92 6.20 1.80
N ASP A 235 51.16 6.72 1.78
CA ASP A 235 51.63 7.63 0.72
C ASP A 235 52.09 6.91 -0.56
N THR A 236 52.24 5.58 -0.50
CA THR A 236 52.85 4.75 -1.55
C THR A 236 51.92 3.67 -2.07
N LEU A 237 50.78 3.43 -1.41
CA LEU A 237 49.80 2.44 -1.84
C LEU A 237 49.15 2.86 -3.15
N SER A 238 49.16 1.95 -4.14
CA SER A 238 48.24 2.05 -5.26
C SER A 238 46.81 1.74 -4.81
N ILE A 239 45.82 2.17 -5.60
CA ILE A 239 44.39 1.93 -5.32
C ILE A 239 44.12 0.42 -5.18
N ASN A 240 44.69 -0.42 -6.06
CA ASN A 240 44.49 -1.86 -6.04
C ASN A 240 45.09 -2.52 -4.79
N GLU A 241 46.24 -2.04 -4.31
CA GLU A 241 46.86 -2.56 -3.08
C GLU A 241 46.07 -2.15 -1.84
N LEU A 242 45.55 -0.91 -1.80
CA LEU A 242 44.66 -0.46 -0.74
C LEU A 242 43.39 -1.31 -0.71
N GLU A 243 42.77 -1.54 -1.86
CA GLU A 243 41.58 -2.41 -1.97
C GLU A 243 41.88 -3.84 -1.49
N THR A 244 43.03 -4.39 -1.87
CA THR A 244 43.47 -5.73 -1.43
C THR A 244 43.65 -5.81 0.09
N LEU A 245 44.26 -4.80 0.71
CA LEU A 245 44.42 -4.73 2.17
C LEU A 245 43.07 -4.53 2.86
N TYR A 246 42.28 -3.57 2.39
CA TYR A 246 40.97 -3.26 2.96
C TYR A 246 40.02 -4.46 2.89
N ASN A 247 40.10 -5.26 1.83
CA ASN A 247 39.31 -6.48 1.67
C ASN A 247 39.67 -7.61 2.65
N GLN A 248 40.75 -7.48 3.42
CA GLN A 248 41.08 -8.39 4.51
C GLN A 248 40.32 -8.04 5.80
N LEU A 249 39.82 -6.81 5.94
CA LEU A 249 39.09 -6.38 7.14
C LEU A 249 37.72 -7.05 7.21
N THR A 250 37.35 -7.61 8.35
CA THR A 250 36.06 -8.29 8.52
C THR A 250 34.88 -7.32 8.33
N LYS A 251 33.84 -7.74 7.62
CA LYS A 251 32.58 -6.96 7.50
C LYS A 251 31.78 -7.04 8.80
N ILE A 252 31.91 -6.04 9.66
CA ILE A 252 31.33 -6.02 11.01
C ILE A 252 31.13 -4.59 11.51
N SER A 253 30.07 -4.35 12.31
CA SER A 253 29.87 -3.05 12.95
C SER A 253 30.79 -2.86 14.14
N ILE A 254 31.07 -1.60 14.48
CA ILE A 254 31.91 -1.22 15.63
C ILE A 254 31.31 -1.68 16.96
N ASP A 255 29.98 -1.77 17.03
CA ASP A 255 29.23 -2.26 18.18
C ASP A 255 29.70 -3.67 18.56
N TYR A 256 29.63 -4.61 17.61
CA TYR A 256 30.01 -6.00 17.82
C TYR A 256 31.54 -6.20 17.91
N SER A 257 32.31 -5.42 17.15
CA SER A 257 33.75 -5.65 17.03
C SER A 257 34.54 -5.14 18.23
N VAL A 258 34.12 -4.01 18.81
CA VAL A 258 34.85 -3.32 19.88
C VAL A 258 33.94 -3.04 21.07
N LEU A 259 32.83 -2.33 20.87
CA LEU A 259 32.07 -1.74 21.99
C LEU A 259 31.47 -2.79 22.94
N GLU A 260 30.88 -3.86 22.41
CA GLU A 260 30.34 -4.98 23.21
C GLU A 260 31.41 -5.81 23.92
N LYS A 261 32.68 -5.68 23.51
CA LYS A 261 33.78 -6.48 24.06
C LYS A 261 34.40 -5.85 25.30
N ILE A 262 34.24 -4.55 25.48
CA ILE A 262 34.84 -3.81 26.59
C ILE A 262 34.20 -4.26 27.90
N GLN A 263 35.02 -4.76 28.81
CA GLN A 263 34.59 -5.14 30.15
C GLN A 263 34.90 -4.03 31.16
N PRO A 264 34.14 -3.90 32.27
CA PRO A 264 34.37 -2.88 33.29
C PRO A 264 35.79 -2.89 33.90
N GLU A 265 36.44 -4.05 33.92
CA GLU A 265 37.81 -4.25 34.41
C GLU A 265 38.92 -3.87 33.41
N ASP A 266 38.57 -3.56 32.16
CA ASP A 266 39.56 -3.24 31.13
C ASP A 266 40.25 -1.89 31.41
N SER A 267 41.51 -1.78 31.00
CA SER A 267 42.27 -0.52 31.11
C SER A 267 41.71 0.60 30.22
N LEU A 268 41.03 0.23 29.14
CA LEU A 268 40.27 1.11 28.28
C LEU A 268 38.81 1.07 28.77
N GLN A 269 38.32 2.16 29.32
CA GLN A 269 36.99 2.21 29.92
C GLN A 269 35.97 2.78 28.92
N HIS A 270 34.77 2.18 28.91
CA HIS A 270 33.64 2.70 28.15
C HIS A 270 32.79 3.63 29.02
N ILE A 271 32.64 4.89 28.62
CA ILE A 271 31.80 5.88 29.29
C ILE A 271 30.51 6.07 28.50
N PHE A 272 29.37 5.97 29.18
CA PHE A 272 28.07 6.30 28.63
C PHE A 272 27.67 7.69 29.07
N LEU A 273 27.54 8.61 28.11
CA LEU A 273 27.11 9.99 28.35
C LEU A 273 25.64 10.16 27.99
N ARG A 274 24.82 10.54 28.97
CA ARG A 274 23.39 10.79 28.77
C ARG A 274 23.14 12.17 28.18
N ALA A 275 22.69 12.21 26.93
CA ALA A 275 22.21 13.42 26.27
C ALA A 275 20.74 13.69 26.62
N GLN A 276 20.35 14.97 26.56
CA GLN A 276 18.97 15.42 26.81
C GLN A 276 18.23 15.85 25.53
N MET A 277 18.65 15.34 24.37
CA MET A 277 18.11 15.70 23.06
C MET A 277 17.09 14.70 22.54
N GLU A 278 16.25 15.14 21.60
CA GLU A 278 15.51 14.26 20.70
C GLU A 278 16.46 13.68 19.65
N TRP A 279 16.31 12.38 19.40
CA TRP A 279 17.11 11.65 18.43
C TRP A 279 16.27 10.56 17.77
N SER A 280 16.49 10.32 16.49
CA SER A 280 15.97 9.16 15.78
C SER A 280 16.85 8.82 14.58
N ASP A 281 16.98 7.52 14.31
CA ASP A 281 17.74 7.00 13.18
C ASP A 281 16.98 7.12 11.84
N VAL A 282 15.72 7.56 11.84
CA VAL A 282 14.85 7.64 10.66
C VAL A 282 14.89 6.33 9.84
N GLY A 283 14.79 5.18 10.53
CA GLY A 283 14.96 3.85 9.93
C GLY A 283 13.74 3.30 9.20
N SER A 284 12.56 3.88 9.42
CA SER A 284 11.27 3.42 8.89
C SER A 284 10.30 4.59 8.63
N TYR A 285 9.25 4.34 7.86
CA TYR A 285 8.18 5.32 7.67
C TYR A 285 7.41 5.60 8.96
N GLU A 286 7.36 4.64 9.89
CA GLU A 286 6.82 4.85 11.22
C GLU A 286 7.61 5.94 11.97
N GLU A 287 8.94 5.81 12.03
CA GLU A 287 9.82 6.80 12.66
C GLU A 287 9.75 8.15 11.94
N LEU A 288 9.78 8.15 10.61
CA LEU A 288 9.67 9.37 9.81
C LEU A 288 8.34 10.10 10.05
N SER A 289 7.24 9.36 10.19
CA SER A 289 5.93 9.94 10.43
C SER A 289 5.86 10.70 11.76
N LYS A 290 6.54 10.23 12.81
CA LYS A 290 6.57 10.90 14.13
C LYS A 290 7.17 12.31 14.06
N MET A 291 7.92 12.62 13.00
CA MET A 291 8.57 13.92 12.78
C MET A 291 7.74 14.91 11.95
N LEU A 292 6.62 14.46 11.38
CA LEU A 292 5.75 15.29 10.56
C LEU A 292 4.58 15.82 11.38
N GLN A 293 4.18 17.06 11.10
CA GLN A 293 2.96 17.62 11.67
C GLN A 293 1.74 16.88 11.16
N GLN A 294 0.77 16.73 12.05
CA GLN A 294 -0.48 16.03 11.80
C GLN A 294 -1.59 17.05 11.57
N ASP A 295 -2.43 16.83 10.55
CA ASP A 295 -3.62 17.63 10.27
C ASP A 295 -4.85 17.19 11.11
N ASP A 296 -5.97 17.90 10.98
CA ASP A 296 -7.22 17.62 11.70
C ASP A 296 -7.80 16.22 11.37
N ALA A 297 -7.52 15.69 10.18
CA ALA A 297 -7.92 14.37 9.73
C ALA A 297 -6.91 13.27 10.12
N GLN A 298 -5.92 13.63 10.93
CA GLN A 298 -4.82 12.78 11.39
C GLN A 298 -3.86 12.32 10.28
N ASN A 299 -3.82 13.01 9.15
CA ASN A 299 -2.83 12.77 8.11
C ASN A 299 -1.51 13.48 8.41
N ARG A 300 -0.43 12.90 7.94
CA ARG A 300 0.92 13.48 7.95
C ARG A 300 1.35 13.68 6.51
N ILE A 301 1.54 14.93 6.11
CA ILE A 301 1.64 15.30 4.69
C ILE A 301 2.99 15.98 4.43
N LYS A 302 3.69 15.56 3.37
CA LYS A 302 4.88 16.25 2.85
C LYS A 302 4.89 16.33 1.32
N GLY A 303 4.95 17.55 0.78
CA GLY A 303 5.01 17.81 -0.67
C GLY A 303 3.71 18.38 -1.22
N ALA A 304 3.57 18.41 -2.55
CA ALA A 304 2.40 18.93 -3.24
C ALA A 304 1.25 17.90 -3.21
N ILE A 305 0.39 17.97 -2.18
CA ILE A 305 -0.62 16.94 -1.91
C ILE A 305 -2.00 17.57 -1.74
N THR A 306 -2.99 17.02 -2.44
CA THR A 306 -4.42 17.37 -2.29
C THR A 306 -5.19 16.15 -1.78
N THR A 307 -6.00 16.33 -0.75
CA THR A 307 -6.74 15.22 -0.11
C THR A 307 -8.25 15.46 -0.12
N SER A 308 -9.02 14.39 -0.29
CA SER A 308 -10.47 14.33 -0.13
C SER A 308 -10.84 13.04 0.60
N GLU A 309 -11.73 13.08 1.59
CA GLU A 309 -12.11 11.90 2.41
C GLU A 309 -10.93 11.00 2.85
N THR A 310 -9.78 11.62 3.15
CA THR A 310 -8.54 10.91 3.48
C THR A 310 -8.22 11.09 4.96
N THR A 311 -8.02 10.01 5.71
CA THR A 311 -7.80 10.07 7.16
C THR A 311 -6.71 9.11 7.64
N ARG A 312 -5.95 9.51 8.67
CA ARG A 312 -4.89 8.69 9.30
C ARG A 312 -3.85 8.15 8.31
N CYS A 313 -3.50 8.93 7.29
CA CYS A 313 -2.52 8.54 6.27
C CYS A 313 -1.17 9.24 6.43
N LEU A 314 -0.08 8.57 6.03
CA LEU A 314 1.21 9.21 5.75
C LEU A 314 1.32 9.44 4.24
N LEU A 315 1.32 10.69 3.80
CA LEU A 315 1.32 11.05 2.39
C LEU A 315 2.58 11.85 2.07
N MET A 316 3.38 11.37 1.13
CA MET A 316 4.62 12.03 0.73
C MET A 316 4.77 12.07 -0.79
N THR A 317 5.18 13.21 -1.33
CA THR A 317 5.52 13.32 -2.75
C THR A 317 6.69 14.27 -2.97
N GLU A 318 7.55 13.94 -3.94
CA GLU A 318 8.62 14.82 -4.42
C GLU A 318 8.28 15.44 -5.77
N ALA A 319 8.74 16.68 -5.98
CA ALA A 319 8.68 17.32 -7.28
C ALA A 319 9.35 16.45 -8.37
N PRO A 320 8.81 16.39 -9.59
CA PRO A 320 7.73 17.26 -10.12
C PRO A 320 6.32 16.76 -9.83
N TYR A 321 6.14 15.70 -9.04
CA TYR A 321 4.83 15.08 -8.87
C TYR A 321 3.94 15.80 -7.86
N GLU A 322 2.64 15.77 -8.14
CA GLU A 322 1.57 16.11 -7.22
C GLU A 322 0.79 14.84 -6.88
N LEU A 323 0.46 14.62 -5.60
CA LEU A 323 -0.33 13.47 -5.15
C LEU A 323 -1.75 13.92 -4.79
N ILE A 324 -2.74 13.25 -5.35
CA ILE A 324 -4.16 13.50 -5.12
C ILE A 324 -4.77 12.23 -4.53
N THR A 325 -5.32 12.31 -3.32
CA THR A 325 -5.92 11.16 -2.64
C THR A 325 -7.41 11.35 -2.39
N GLU A 326 -8.18 10.27 -2.56
CA GLU A 326 -9.62 10.28 -2.32
C GLU A 326 -10.11 8.99 -1.65
N GLY A 327 -10.82 9.12 -0.53
CA GLY A 327 -11.51 8.00 0.13
C GLY A 327 -10.61 6.95 0.78
N ILE A 328 -9.31 7.21 0.92
CA ILE A 328 -8.33 6.28 1.52
C ILE A 328 -8.19 6.51 3.03
N THR A 329 -7.83 5.47 3.78
CA THR A 329 -7.67 5.58 5.24
C THR A 329 -6.64 4.58 5.74
N ASP A 330 -5.85 4.95 6.76
CA ASP A 330 -4.82 4.12 7.39
C ASP A 330 -3.74 3.62 6.40
N LEU A 331 -3.32 4.45 5.43
CA LEU A 331 -2.31 4.12 4.43
C LEU A 331 -1.07 5.04 4.47
N THR A 332 0.08 4.47 4.14
CA THR A 332 1.28 5.20 3.72
C THR A 332 1.35 5.21 2.19
N VAL A 333 1.35 6.40 1.59
CA VAL A 333 1.49 6.62 0.15
C VAL A 333 2.68 7.54 -0.10
N VAL A 334 3.66 7.06 -0.86
CA VAL A 334 4.91 7.80 -1.10
C VAL A 334 5.23 7.79 -2.59
N VAL A 335 5.48 8.96 -3.17
CA VAL A 335 5.85 9.14 -4.57
C VAL A 335 7.19 9.87 -4.65
N ASN A 336 8.23 9.24 -5.23
CA ASN A 336 9.52 9.92 -5.40
C ASN A 336 9.56 10.78 -6.69
N SER A 337 10.65 11.51 -6.86
CA SER A 337 10.90 12.39 -8.02
C SER A 337 10.99 11.66 -9.37
N ASN A 338 11.22 10.34 -9.38
CA ASN A 338 11.19 9.51 -10.58
C ASN A 338 9.77 9.02 -10.93
N GLY A 339 8.82 9.16 -10.00
CA GLY A 339 7.46 8.66 -10.13
C GLY A 339 7.29 7.20 -9.68
N ASP A 340 8.25 6.66 -8.93
CA ASP A 340 8.05 5.42 -8.21
C ASP A 340 7.10 5.64 -7.03
N ILE A 341 6.22 4.68 -6.78
CA ILE A 341 5.12 4.79 -5.83
C ILE A 341 5.20 3.63 -4.82
N LEU A 342 5.13 3.93 -3.53
CA LEU A 342 4.84 2.95 -2.47
C LEU A 342 3.45 3.18 -1.92
N VAL A 343 2.67 2.10 -1.78
CA VAL A 343 1.39 2.09 -1.06
C VAL A 343 1.34 0.90 -0.09
N MET A 344 1.12 1.17 1.19
CA MET A 344 1.03 0.14 2.22
C MET A 344 0.15 0.58 3.39
N PRO A 345 -0.36 -0.33 4.23
CA PRO A 345 -0.98 0.02 5.50
C PRO A 345 -0.01 0.84 6.37
N ALA A 346 -0.55 1.84 7.06
CA ALA A 346 0.24 2.71 7.94
C ALA A 346 0.99 1.91 9.04
N ASN A 347 0.40 0.80 9.51
CA ASN A 347 0.95 -0.06 10.56
C ASN A 347 1.67 -1.31 10.00
N SER A 348 2.06 -1.30 8.72
CA SER A 348 2.74 -2.44 8.12
C SER A 348 4.08 -2.72 8.78
N LYS A 349 4.27 -3.95 9.31
CA LYS A 349 5.55 -4.43 9.83
C LYS A 349 6.43 -5.07 8.75
N LYS A 350 6.01 -5.01 7.48
CA LYS A 350 6.74 -5.64 6.38
C LYS A 350 8.05 -4.93 6.10
N LYS A 351 9.09 -5.71 5.85
CA LYS A 351 10.41 -5.18 5.54
C LYS A 351 10.49 -4.86 4.06
N ILE A 352 10.30 -3.57 3.73
CA ILE A 352 10.39 -3.02 2.36
C ILE A 352 11.66 -3.50 1.63
N LYS A 353 12.79 -3.52 2.34
CA LYS A 353 14.08 -4.01 1.82
C LYS A 353 14.00 -5.43 1.25
N GLU A 354 13.35 -6.35 1.97
CA GLU A 354 13.24 -7.76 1.54
C GLU A 354 12.36 -7.87 0.29
N ILE A 355 11.30 -7.06 0.22
CA ILE A 355 10.38 -7.03 -0.93
C ILE A 355 11.09 -6.47 -2.17
N ILE A 356 11.84 -5.37 -2.03
CA ILE A 356 12.61 -4.79 -3.12
C ILE A 356 13.73 -5.73 -3.59
N GLN A 357 14.40 -6.46 -2.69
CA GLN A 357 15.39 -7.47 -3.10
C GLN A 357 14.74 -8.63 -3.89
N ALA A 358 13.54 -9.05 -3.50
CA ALA A 358 12.79 -10.07 -4.27
C ALA A 358 12.37 -9.58 -5.68
N LYS A 359 12.31 -8.26 -5.92
CA LYS A 359 12.02 -7.63 -7.22
C LYS A 359 13.04 -8.02 -8.29
N GLU A 360 14.33 -7.98 -7.94
CA GLU A 360 15.43 -8.17 -8.88
C GLU A 360 15.39 -9.57 -9.53
N THR A 361 14.82 -10.56 -8.83
CA THR A 361 14.68 -11.93 -9.32
C THR A 361 13.44 -12.16 -10.19
N ARG A 362 12.35 -11.37 -10.03
CA ARG A 362 11.05 -11.61 -10.70
C ARG A 362 10.85 -10.84 -12.01
N PHE A 363 11.48 -9.67 -12.19
CA PHE A 363 11.28 -8.82 -13.38
C PHE A 363 12.12 -9.21 -14.60
N ALA A 364 13.05 -10.15 -14.47
CA ALA A 364 13.77 -10.70 -15.62
C ALA A 364 12.87 -11.50 -16.59
N ALA A 365 11.57 -11.67 -16.28
CA ALA A 365 10.70 -12.62 -16.97
C ALA A 365 9.55 -12.04 -17.84
N ASN A 366 9.18 -10.75 -17.79
CA ASN A 366 8.16 -10.23 -18.73
C ASN A 366 8.00 -8.68 -18.79
N PRO A 367 8.41 -8.02 -19.89
CA PRO A 367 8.21 -6.58 -20.09
C PRO A 367 7.02 -6.32 -21.03
N ALA A 368 5.81 -6.13 -20.49
CA ALA A 368 4.68 -5.62 -21.25
C ALA A 368 4.19 -4.30 -20.65
N SER A 369 4.44 -3.22 -21.37
CA SER A 369 4.03 -1.84 -21.05
C SER A 369 2.51 -1.71 -20.98
N GLN A 370 1.94 -1.41 -19.82
CA GLN A 370 0.51 -1.10 -19.67
C GLN A 370 0.31 0.41 -19.44
N LYS A 371 -0.37 1.08 -20.40
CA LYS A 371 -0.78 2.49 -20.31
C LYS A 371 -2.15 2.70 -19.64
N GLN A 372 -2.72 1.66 -19.02
CA GLN A 372 -4.06 1.72 -18.43
C GLN A 372 -4.00 1.70 -16.90
N PRO A 373 -4.99 2.32 -16.21
CA PRO A 373 -5.11 2.21 -14.77
C PRO A 373 -5.23 0.75 -14.35
N VAL A 374 -4.44 0.32 -13.37
CA VAL A 374 -4.44 -1.06 -12.90
C VAL A 374 -5.10 -1.11 -11.53
N LEU A 375 -6.09 -2.00 -11.38
CA LEU A 375 -6.69 -2.34 -10.09
C LEU A 375 -5.80 -3.42 -9.45
N PHE A 376 -5.37 -3.18 -8.22
CA PHE A 376 -4.46 -4.05 -7.49
C PHE A 376 -5.20 -4.72 -6.33
N ASP A 377 -5.34 -6.05 -6.39
CA ASP A 377 -5.72 -6.91 -5.26
C ASP A 377 -4.45 -7.68 -4.86
N CYS A 378 -3.85 -7.37 -3.71
CA CYS A 378 -2.44 -7.71 -3.49
C CYS A 378 -2.10 -8.11 -2.06
N GLU A 379 -1.37 -9.22 -1.95
CA GLU A 379 -0.28 -9.34 -0.98
C GLU A 379 1.06 -9.33 -1.76
N ASN A 380 1.83 -8.24 -1.60
CA ASN A 380 3.19 -8.01 -2.11
C ASN A 380 3.36 -8.02 -3.64
N ILE A 381 2.67 -7.10 -4.34
CA ILE A 381 2.87 -6.91 -5.78
C ILE A 381 3.78 -5.70 -6.03
N ILE A 382 4.82 -5.95 -6.82
CA ILE A 382 5.58 -4.89 -7.48
C ILE A 382 5.13 -4.86 -8.93
N VAL A 383 4.83 -3.67 -9.41
CA VAL A 383 4.25 -3.45 -10.73
C VAL A 383 5.10 -2.43 -11.44
N GLN A 384 5.59 -2.78 -12.62
CA GLN A 384 6.25 -1.82 -13.49
C GLN A 384 5.19 -1.24 -14.43
N ILE A 385 4.88 0.05 -14.27
CA ILE A 385 3.88 0.72 -15.11
C ILE A 385 4.49 1.03 -16.49
N ASN A 386 5.78 1.40 -16.52
CA ASN A 386 6.57 1.60 -17.73
C ASN A 386 8.06 1.37 -17.43
N GLU A 387 8.92 1.49 -18.45
CA GLU A 387 10.37 1.24 -18.32
C GLU A 387 11.03 1.95 -17.12
N ASN A 388 10.48 3.08 -16.66
CA ASN A 388 11.10 3.94 -15.65
C ASN A 388 10.33 4.06 -14.32
N LYS A 389 9.13 3.47 -14.19
CA LYS A 389 8.27 3.65 -13.00
C LYS A 389 7.86 2.34 -12.37
N THR A 390 8.05 2.26 -11.06
CA THR A 390 7.68 1.11 -10.23
C THR A 390 6.62 1.52 -9.22
N VAL A 391 5.59 0.69 -9.06
CA VAL A 391 4.68 0.74 -7.93
C VAL A 391 4.93 -0.48 -7.04
N LEU A 392 5.11 -0.27 -5.75
CA LEU A 392 5.13 -1.32 -4.75
C LEU A 392 3.86 -1.20 -3.89
N MET A 393 3.05 -2.25 -3.86
CA MET A 393 1.87 -2.34 -3.02
C MET A 393 1.94 -3.55 -2.09
N THR A 394 1.68 -3.34 -0.80
CA THR A 394 1.69 -4.44 0.20
C THR A 394 0.40 -4.42 1.00
N ASP A 395 -0.40 -5.50 0.97
CA ASP A 395 -1.59 -5.68 1.82
C ASP A 395 -2.62 -4.56 1.69
N VAL A 396 -2.82 -4.07 0.46
CA VAL A 396 -3.83 -3.06 0.17
C VAL A 396 -4.78 -3.61 -0.88
N LYS A 397 -6.07 -3.34 -0.69
CA LYS A 397 -7.16 -3.76 -1.58
C LYS A 397 -7.97 -2.55 -2.02
N ASP A 398 -8.70 -2.73 -3.12
CA ASP A 398 -9.73 -1.79 -3.58
C ASP A 398 -9.21 -0.37 -3.87
N LEU A 399 -7.96 -0.25 -4.31
CA LEU A 399 -7.38 1.03 -4.74
C LEU A 399 -7.25 1.15 -6.25
N TRP A 400 -7.43 2.38 -6.72
CA TRP A 400 -7.07 2.84 -8.05
C TRP A 400 -5.85 3.75 -7.98
N ILE A 401 -4.84 3.47 -8.81
CA ILE A 401 -3.68 4.35 -8.99
C ILE A 401 -3.63 4.77 -10.45
N ARG A 402 -3.66 6.09 -10.71
CA ARG A 402 -3.54 6.66 -12.06
C ARG A 402 -2.51 7.78 -12.08
N GLU A 403 -1.68 7.80 -13.12
CA GLU A 403 -0.79 8.92 -13.41
C GLU A 403 -1.30 9.73 -14.61
N SER A 404 -1.27 11.07 -14.53
CA SER A 404 -1.52 11.96 -15.66
C SER A 404 -0.87 13.33 -15.42
N ASN A 405 0.00 13.78 -16.33
CA ASN A 405 0.66 15.10 -16.28
C ASN A 405 1.36 15.39 -14.94
N HIS A 406 2.20 14.46 -14.46
CA HIS A 406 2.84 14.52 -13.14
C HIS A 406 1.87 14.55 -11.94
N LYS A 407 0.58 14.29 -12.14
CA LYS A 407 -0.37 14.07 -11.04
C LYS A 407 -0.57 12.57 -10.83
N ILE A 408 -0.38 12.11 -9.61
CA ILE A 408 -0.70 10.75 -9.16
C ILE A 408 -2.02 10.80 -8.41
N TYR A 409 -3.00 10.04 -8.87
CA TYR A 409 -4.30 9.87 -8.22
C TYR A 409 -4.30 8.53 -7.50
N VAL A 410 -4.60 8.53 -6.20
CA VAL A 410 -4.82 7.32 -5.39
C VAL A 410 -6.22 7.39 -4.80
N HIS A 411 -7.12 6.56 -5.33
CA HIS A 411 -8.55 6.58 -4.98
C HIS A 411 -8.97 5.21 -4.43
N SER A 412 -9.72 5.20 -3.32
CA SER A 412 -10.36 3.97 -2.84
C SER A 412 -11.73 3.78 -3.46
N PHE A 413 -11.97 2.61 -4.04
CA PHE A 413 -13.32 2.15 -4.31
C PHE A 413 -13.92 1.65 -2.99
N LYS A 414 -14.67 2.49 -2.28
CA LYS A 414 -15.54 1.99 -1.19
C LYS A 414 -16.57 1.04 -1.82
N GLN A 415 -16.29 -0.27 -1.81
CA GLN A 415 -17.38 -1.23 -1.90
C GLN A 415 -18.30 -0.97 -0.70
N PRO A 416 -19.61 -0.87 -0.90
CA PRO A 416 -20.53 -0.78 0.22
C PRO A 416 -20.31 -1.99 1.13
N ASP A 417 -20.28 -1.75 2.43
CA ASP A 417 -20.20 -2.80 3.44
C ASP A 417 -21.50 -3.64 3.37
N ILE A 418 -21.49 -4.68 2.54
CA ILE A 418 -22.64 -5.58 2.35
C ILE A 418 -23.11 -6.16 3.68
N PRO A 419 -22.22 -6.63 4.60
CA PRO A 419 -22.62 -6.97 5.96
C PRO A 419 -23.41 -5.87 6.69
N ALA A 420 -22.96 -4.62 6.64
CA ALA A 420 -23.70 -3.51 7.25
C ALA A 420 -25.03 -3.20 6.55
N ILE A 421 -25.11 -3.36 5.23
CA ILE A 421 -26.38 -3.24 4.48
C ILE A 421 -27.33 -4.36 4.89
N LEU A 422 -26.85 -5.59 4.99
CA LEU A 422 -27.65 -6.75 5.40
C LEU A 422 -28.17 -6.59 6.83
N GLN A 423 -27.36 -6.07 7.76
CA GLN A 423 -27.79 -5.76 9.12
C GLN A 423 -28.90 -4.69 9.19
N LYS A 424 -28.86 -3.71 8.27
CA LYS A 424 -29.86 -2.64 8.18
C LYS A 424 -31.06 -3.02 7.29
N SER A 425 -30.99 -4.13 6.56
CA SER A 425 -32.07 -4.63 5.71
C SER A 425 -33.11 -5.37 6.54
N ARG A 426 -34.38 -5.25 6.15
CA ARG A 426 -35.42 -6.16 6.66
C ARG A 426 -35.42 -7.43 5.83
N HIS A 427 -35.65 -8.57 6.47
CA HIS A 427 -35.63 -9.88 5.83
C HIS A 427 -36.89 -10.68 6.18
N TYR A 428 -37.57 -11.17 5.15
CA TYR A 428 -38.74 -12.04 5.28
C TYR A 428 -38.55 -13.28 4.41
N VAL A 429 -39.21 -14.37 4.79
CA VAL A 429 -39.37 -15.55 3.94
C VAL A 429 -40.86 -15.82 3.82
N ILE A 430 -41.41 -15.72 2.61
CA ILE A 430 -42.84 -15.93 2.33
C ILE A 430 -42.95 -16.85 1.12
N ASN A 431 -43.70 -17.95 1.22
CA ASN A 431 -43.90 -18.91 0.13
C ASN A 431 -42.58 -19.32 -0.57
N ASN A 432 -41.54 -19.63 0.23
CA ASN A 432 -40.17 -19.97 -0.20
C ASN A 432 -39.36 -18.86 -0.89
N ILE A 433 -39.89 -17.63 -0.94
CA ILE A 433 -39.20 -16.47 -1.49
C ILE A 433 -38.48 -15.73 -0.36
N ASN A 434 -37.17 -15.53 -0.51
CA ASN A 434 -36.39 -14.68 0.38
C ASN A 434 -36.58 -13.21 -0.03
N ILE A 435 -37.07 -12.36 0.87
CA ILE A 435 -37.36 -10.95 0.57
C ILE A 435 -36.44 -10.08 1.40
N ARG A 436 -35.62 -9.28 0.72
CA ARG A 436 -34.71 -8.30 1.32
C ARG A 436 -35.22 -6.91 1.00
N ILE A 437 -35.54 -6.14 2.04
CA ILE A 437 -35.96 -4.73 1.88
C ILE A 437 -34.87 -3.83 2.41
N VAL A 438 -34.44 -2.90 1.58
CA VAL A 438 -33.41 -1.91 1.88
C VAL A 438 -33.95 -0.51 1.68
N LYS A 439 -33.24 0.47 2.23
CA LYS A 439 -33.70 1.86 2.32
C LYS A 439 -34.09 2.47 0.97
N ASP A 440 -33.27 2.26 -0.04
CA ASP A 440 -33.39 2.96 -1.32
C ASP A 440 -32.84 2.13 -2.49
N TYR A 441 -33.04 2.66 -3.70
CA TYR A 441 -32.59 2.07 -4.96
C TYR A 441 -31.07 1.82 -5.02
N ILE A 442 -30.27 2.66 -4.36
CA ILE A 442 -28.81 2.54 -4.37
C ILE A 442 -28.41 1.30 -3.58
N LEU A 443 -28.94 1.14 -2.36
CA LEU A 443 -28.67 -0.06 -1.55
C LEU A 443 -29.23 -1.32 -2.21
N LEU A 444 -30.38 -1.23 -2.88
CA LEU A 444 -30.96 -2.34 -3.65
C LEU A 444 -30.00 -2.79 -4.74
N SER A 445 -29.47 -1.84 -5.51
CA SER A 445 -28.56 -2.14 -6.62
C SER A 445 -27.26 -2.79 -6.12
N ASN A 446 -26.74 -2.33 -4.97
CA ASN A 446 -25.55 -2.90 -4.34
C ASN A 446 -25.77 -4.33 -3.83
N LEU A 447 -26.91 -4.61 -3.21
CA LEU A 447 -27.21 -5.96 -2.74
C LEU A 447 -27.49 -6.92 -3.91
N ALA A 448 -28.14 -6.44 -4.97
CA ALA A 448 -28.43 -7.24 -6.15
C ALA A 448 -27.17 -7.56 -6.98
N VAL A 449 -26.24 -6.62 -7.14
CA VAL A 449 -24.98 -6.88 -7.88
C VAL A 449 -24.11 -7.90 -7.13
N ASP A 450 -24.04 -7.80 -5.80
CA ASP A 450 -23.29 -8.75 -4.97
C ASP A 450 -23.86 -10.17 -5.07
N ALA A 451 -25.19 -10.30 -4.94
CA ALA A 451 -25.87 -11.58 -5.11
C ALA A 451 -25.65 -12.18 -6.51
N LEU A 452 -25.73 -11.36 -7.57
CA LEU A 452 -25.49 -11.80 -8.94
C LEU A 452 -24.03 -12.30 -9.13
N VAL A 453 -23.06 -11.52 -8.67
CA VAL A 453 -21.63 -11.86 -8.80
C VAL A 453 -21.27 -13.11 -8.02
N ASN A 454 -21.82 -13.28 -6.81
CA ASN A 454 -21.59 -14.47 -6.01
C ASN A 454 -22.03 -15.75 -6.75
N GLU A 455 -23.22 -15.74 -7.36
CA GLU A 455 -23.74 -16.89 -8.11
C GLU A 455 -22.93 -17.17 -9.39
N ILE A 456 -22.55 -16.12 -10.13
CA ILE A 456 -21.65 -16.25 -11.29
C ILE A 456 -20.32 -16.88 -10.87
N THR A 457 -19.74 -16.41 -9.77
CA THR A 457 -18.45 -16.91 -9.26
C THR A 457 -18.55 -18.38 -8.87
N GLN A 458 -19.60 -18.76 -8.16
CA GLN A 458 -19.84 -20.15 -7.77
C GLN A 458 -20.06 -21.06 -8.99
N ALA A 459 -20.81 -20.61 -9.99
CA ALA A 459 -21.01 -21.34 -11.23
C ALA A 459 -19.70 -21.52 -12.02
N ILE A 460 -18.90 -20.46 -12.17
CA ILE A 460 -17.57 -20.56 -12.81
C ILE A 460 -16.66 -21.53 -12.04
N ALA A 461 -16.63 -21.45 -10.71
CA ALA A 461 -15.80 -22.35 -9.91
C ALA A 461 -16.23 -23.82 -10.07
N LYS A 462 -17.54 -24.08 -10.07
CA LYS A 462 -18.10 -25.44 -10.09
C LYS A 462 -18.17 -26.06 -11.49
N TYR A 463 -18.49 -25.27 -12.50
CA TYR A 463 -18.80 -25.74 -13.85
C TYR A 463 -17.83 -25.19 -14.92
N GLN A 464 -16.85 -24.37 -14.54
CA GLN A 464 -15.94 -23.64 -15.44
C GLN A 464 -16.63 -22.64 -16.38
N LYS A 465 -17.93 -22.41 -16.18
CA LYS A 465 -18.78 -21.57 -17.01
C LYS A 465 -20.00 -21.13 -16.19
N ALA A 466 -20.53 -19.95 -16.44
CA ALA A 466 -21.76 -19.46 -15.80
C ALA A 466 -22.79 -19.08 -16.87
N VAL A 467 -24.01 -19.59 -16.75
CA VAL A 467 -25.13 -19.27 -17.64
C VAL A 467 -26.07 -18.29 -16.95
N ILE A 468 -26.17 -17.08 -17.50
CA ILE A 468 -26.97 -16.01 -16.93
C ILE A 468 -28.09 -15.57 -17.88
N VAL A 469 -29.20 -15.14 -17.30
CA VAL A 469 -30.28 -14.46 -18.03
C VAL A 469 -30.47 -13.06 -17.45
N LEU A 470 -30.47 -12.05 -18.32
CA LEU A 470 -30.63 -10.64 -17.94
C LEU A 470 -31.78 -10.00 -18.71
N SER A 471 -32.55 -9.15 -18.02
CA SER A 471 -33.60 -8.31 -18.61
C SER A 471 -33.09 -6.92 -18.95
N ALA A 472 -33.64 -6.29 -19.98
CA ALA A 472 -33.51 -4.84 -20.12
C ALA A 472 -34.38 -4.08 -19.09
N GLY A 473 -34.26 -2.76 -19.07
CA GLY A 473 -35.14 -1.87 -18.31
C GLY A 473 -34.40 -0.96 -17.33
N GLY A 474 -35.13 -0.01 -16.74
CA GLY A 474 -34.55 1.01 -15.85
C GLY A 474 -34.12 0.47 -14.49
N THR A 475 -34.89 -0.43 -13.88
CA THR A 475 -34.57 -0.98 -12.55
C THR A 475 -33.19 -1.68 -12.49
N PRO A 476 -32.79 -2.54 -13.44
CA PRO A 476 -31.47 -3.17 -13.40
C PRO A 476 -30.28 -2.26 -13.78
N GLU A 477 -30.50 -1.03 -14.25
CA GLU A 477 -29.42 -0.17 -14.75
C GLU A 477 -28.36 0.14 -13.68
N GLY A 478 -28.77 0.42 -12.45
CA GLY A 478 -27.87 0.60 -11.31
C GLY A 478 -27.02 -0.64 -11.02
N VAL A 479 -27.61 -1.83 -11.12
CA VAL A 479 -26.90 -3.11 -10.95
C VAL A 479 -25.84 -3.26 -12.05
N TYR A 480 -26.19 -2.97 -13.30
CA TYR A 480 -25.27 -3.07 -14.44
C TYR A 480 -24.12 -2.08 -14.36
N GLN A 481 -24.38 -0.85 -13.93
CA GLN A 481 -23.33 0.14 -13.73
C GLN A 481 -22.34 -0.31 -12.65
N LEU A 482 -22.84 -0.87 -11.53
CA LEU A 482 -21.99 -1.43 -10.48
C LEU A 482 -21.23 -2.67 -10.96
N LEU A 483 -21.84 -3.52 -11.78
CA LEU A 483 -21.20 -4.70 -12.34
C LEU A 483 -19.98 -4.33 -13.19
N ILE A 484 -20.11 -3.31 -14.03
CA ILE A 484 -19.01 -2.77 -14.85
C ILE A 484 -17.96 -2.11 -13.96
N ASN A 485 -18.37 -1.17 -13.12
CA ASN A 485 -17.43 -0.35 -12.35
C ASN A 485 -16.60 -1.19 -11.38
N ASN A 486 -17.22 -2.21 -10.76
CA ASN A 486 -16.61 -2.94 -9.66
C ASN A 486 -16.07 -4.31 -10.09
N TYR A 487 -16.66 -4.97 -11.08
CA TYR A 487 -16.38 -6.39 -11.37
C TYR A 487 -15.90 -6.70 -12.78
N LYS A 488 -15.79 -5.71 -13.69
CA LYS A 488 -15.24 -5.91 -15.05
C LYS A 488 -13.90 -6.62 -15.06
N HIS A 489 -13.01 -6.32 -14.10
CA HIS A 489 -11.67 -6.89 -14.02
C HIS A 489 -11.53 -7.95 -12.91
N ARG A 490 -12.59 -8.24 -12.15
CA ARG A 490 -12.57 -9.21 -11.03
C ARG A 490 -13.07 -10.60 -11.42
N LEU A 491 -13.76 -10.72 -12.55
CA LEU A 491 -14.27 -11.99 -13.08
C LEU A 491 -13.75 -12.25 -14.49
N ASP A 492 -13.60 -13.53 -14.82
CA ASP A 492 -13.35 -13.95 -16.19
C ASP A 492 -14.66 -13.99 -16.98
N TRP A 493 -15.04 -12.85 -17.54
CA TRP A 493 -16.25 -12.68 -18.35
C TRP A 493 -16.25 -13.51 -19.64
N SER A 494 -15.11 -14.09 -20.05
CA SER A 494 -15.07 -15.03 -21.17
C SER A 494 -15.71 -16.39 -20.83
N LYS A 495 -15.89 -16.69 -19.54
CA LYS A 495 -16.58 -17.88 -19.02
C LYS A 495 -18.07 -17.66 -18.76
N VAL A 496 -18.62 -16.50 -19.12
CA VAL A 496 -20.05 -16.18 -18.94
C VAL A 496 -20.78 -16.35 -20.26
N VAL A 497 -21.94 -17.02 -20.23
CA VAL A 497 -22.91 -17.05 -21.33
C VAL A 497 -24.13 -16.27 -20.94
N LEU A 498 -24.47 -15.28 -21.75
CA LEU A 498 -25.64 -14.44 -21.51
C LEU A 498 -26.77 -14.80 -22.46
N PHE A 499 -27.95 -15.05 -21.92
CA PHE A 499 -29.19 -15.12 -22.69
C PHE A 499 -30.06 -13.90 -22.39
N GLN A 500 -30.59 -13.27 -23.43
CA GLN A 500 -31.60 -12.22 -23.33
C GLN A 500 -32.94 -12.79 -22.86
N MET A 501 -33.67 -12.02 -22.06
CA MET A 501 -34.96 -12.43 -21.53
C MET A 501 -36.14 -12.16 -22.47
N ASP A 502 -36.15 -10.99 -23.12
CA ASP A 502 -37.24 -10.54 -23.98
C ASP A 502 -36.75 -9.50 -25.02
N GLU A 503 -37.51 -9.31 -26.09
CA GLU A 503 -37.24 -8.34 -27.16
C GLU A 503 -38.53 -7.89 -27.86
N TYR A 504 -38.56 -6.65 -28.35
CA TYR A 504 -39.65 -6.20 -29.22
C TYR A 504 -39.59 -6.84 -30.60
N LEU A 505 -40.73 -7.27 -31.13
CA LEU A 505 -40.79 -7.76 -32.49
C LEU A 505 -40.79 -6.58 -33.49
N GLY A 506 -39.85 -6.58 -34.43
CA GLY A 506 -39.75 -5.60 -35.51
C GLY A 506 -38.70 -4.50 -35.31
N LEU A 507 -38.01 -4.47 -34.16
CA LEU A 507 -36.80 -3.66 -33.98
C LEU A 507 -35.55 -4.49 -34.31
N SER A 508 -34.54 -3.87 -34.89
CA SER A 508 -33.25 -4.53 -35.11
C SER A 508 -32.39 -4.51 -33.84
N ASP A 509 -31.45 -5.45 -33.73
CA ASP A 509 -30.51 -5.52 -32.60
C ASP A 509 -29.61 -4.28 -32.44
N ASN A 510 -29.54 -3.43 -33.48
CA ASN A 510 -28.78 -2.18 -33.48
C ASN A 510 -29.66 -0.95 -33.24
N HIS A 511 -30.98 -1.13 -33.17
CA HIS A 511 -31.91 -0.04 -32.90
C HIS A 511 -31.71 0.46 -31.46
N PRO A 512 -31.53 1.77 -31.21
CA PRO A 512 -31.23 2.29 -29.87
C PRO A 512 -32.26 1.93 -28.78
N LEU A 513 -33.50 1.64 -29.19
CA LEU A 513 -34.60 1.25 -28.31
C LEU A 513 -34.83 -0.27 -28.19
N SER A 514 -34.06 -1.11 -28.88
CA SER A 514 -34.16 -2.57 -28.69
C SER A 514 -33.47 -3.02 -27.41
N TYR A 515 -33.97 -4.09 -26.82
CA TYR A 515 -33.40 -4.65 -25.59
C TYR A 515 -32.04 -5.31 -25.85
N ALA A 516 -31.84 -5.85 -27.06
CA ALA A 516 -30.57 -6.34 -27.55
C ALA A 516 -29.52 -5.24 -27.60
N PHE A 517 -29.87 -4.06 -28.14
CA PHE A 517 -28.96 -2.91 -28.15
C PHE A 517 -28.61 -2.47 -26.72
N PHE A 518 -29.61 -2.39 -25.84
CA PHE A 518 -29.42 -2.04 -24.44
C PHE A 518 -28.41 -2.98 -23.76
N LEU A 519 -28.62 -4.31 -23.83
CA LEU A 519 -27.72 -5.29 -23.22
C LEU A 519 -26.34 -5.29 -23.87
N LYS A 520 -26.26 -5.11 -25.19
CA LYS A 520 -24.97 -4.98 -25.90
C LYS A 520 -24.14 -3.82 -25.35
N LYS A 521 -24.74 -2.63 -25.28
CA LYS A 521 -24.04 -1.40 -24.87
C LYS A 521 -23.79 -1.29 -23.38
N LYS A 522 -24.71 -1.80 -22.55
CA LYS A 522 -24.63 -1.66 -21.10
C LYS A 522 -23.92 -2.81 -20.42
N ILE A 523 -23.81 -3.99 -21.03
CA ILE A 523 -23.27 -5.20 -20.38
C ILE A 523 -22.28 -5.96 -21.25
N ILE A 524 -22.70 -6.44 -22.42
CA ILE A 524 -21.91 -7.41 -23.21
C ILE A 524 -20.58 -6.79 -23.67
N GLU A 525 -20.64 -5.63 -24.33
CA GLU A 525 -19.44 -4.95 -24.84
C GLU A 525 -18.54 -4.43 -23.68
N PRO A 526 -19.07 -3.73 -22.65
CA PRO A 526 -18.24 -3.23 -21.56
C PRO A 526 -17.53 -4.33 -20.76
N LEU A 527 -18.17 -5.47 -20.52
CA LEU A 527 -17.60 -6.59 -19.77
C LEU A 527 -16.79 -7.56 -20.65
N GLY A 528 -16.92 -7.49 -21.97
CA GLY A 528 -16.20 -8.36 -22.90
C GLY A 528 -16.74 -9.79 -22.93
N ILE A 529 -18.05 -9.97 -22.73
CA ILE A 529 -18.71 -11.28 -22.82
C ILE A 529 -18.69 -11.76 -24.27
N ARG A 530 -18.16 -12.96 -24.50
CA ARG A 530 -17.93 -13.49 -25.85
C ARG A 530 -19.05 -14.39 -26.38
N GLU A 531 -19.79 -15.03 -25.48
CA GLU A 531 -20.86 -15.97 -25.83
C GLU A 531 -22.19 -15.41 -25.32
N TYR A 532 -23.08 -15.06 -26.23
CA TYR A 532 -24.39 -14.52 -25.88
C TYR A 532 -25.45 -14.85 -26.94
N TYR A 533 -26.70 -14.90 -26.50
CA TYR A 533 -27.86 -15.24 -27.32
C TYR A 533 -28.93 -14.15 -27.15
N LEU A 534 -29.45 -13.65 -28.28
CA LEU A 534 -30.44 -12.59 -28.34
C LEU A 534 -31.75 -13.13 -28.92
N LEU A 535 -32.89 -12.56 -28.55
CA LEU A 535 -34.20 -12.97 -29.06
C LEU A 535 -34.60 -12.14 -30.29
N ASN A 536 -33.88 -12.33 -31.40
CA ASN A 536 -34.01 -11.48 -32.59
C ASN A 536 -34.76 -12.12 -33.78
N ASN A 537 -35.35 -13.30 -33.59
CA ASN A 537 -36.01 -14.05 -34.65
C ASN A 537 -37.25 -14.76 -34.11
N ASP A 538 -38.40 -14.53 -34.76
CA ASP A 538 -39.71 -15.04 -34.38
C ASP A 538 -40.03 -16.44 -34.92
N ASN A 539 -39.12 -17.03 -35.71
CA ASN A 539 -39.27 -18.36 -36.23
C ASN A 539 -39.34 -19.39 -35.08
N THR A 540 -40.38 -20.23 -35.07
CA THR A 540 -40.59 -21.26 -34.04
C THR A 540 -39.37 -22.15 -33.83
N SER A 541 -38.70 -22.59 -34.90
CA SER A 541 -37.50 -23.42 -34.79
C SER A 541 -36.33 -22.67 -34.13
N TYR A 542 -36.25 -21.35 -34.31
CA TYR A 542 -35.26 -20.52 -33.64
C TYR A 542 -35.53 -20.45 -32.13
N LEU A 543 -36.78 -20.20 -31.73
CA LEU A 543 -37.17 -20.13 -30.32
C LEU A 543 -36.99 -21.47 -29.60
N GLU A 544 -37.29 -22.59 -30.27
CA GLU A 544 -37.01 -23.94 -29.75
C GLU A 544 -35.49 -24.16 -29.57
N ASN A 545 -34.69 -23.76 -30.56
CA ASN A 545 -33.24 -23.85 -30.49
C ASN A 545 -32.64 -22.96 -29.39
N TYR A 546 -33.26 -21.81 -29.10
CA TYR A 546 -32.89 -20.91 -28.02
C TYR A 546 -33.01 -21.61 -26.65
N GLU A 547 -34.15 -22.26 -26.39
CA GLU A 547 -34.32 -23.05 -25.17
C GLU A 547 -33.40 -24.27 -25.12
N GLN A 548 -33.17 -24.93 -26.26
CA GLN A 548 -32.22 -26.04 -26.32
C GLN A 548 -30.80 -25.60 -26.01
N ALA A 549 -30.38 -24.40 -26.42
CA ALA A 549 -29.08 -23.85 -26.08
C ALA A 549 -28.93 -23.65 -24.57
N ILE A 550 -29.97 -23.13 -23.89
CA ILE A 550 -30.01 -23.03 -22.42
C ILE A 550 -29.87 -24.41 -21.77
N ARG A 551 -30.65 -25.41 -22.22
CA ARG A 551 -30.60 -26.78 -21.68
C ARG A 551 -29.23 -27.44 -21.90
N LYS A 552 -28.63 -27.27 -23.08
CA LYS A 552 -27.27 -27.76 -23.41
C LYS A 552 -26.20 -27.09 -22.57
N ALA A 553 -26.41 -25.85 -22.14
CA ALA A 553 -25.51 -25.11 -21.26
C ALA A 553 -25.67 -25.47 -19.77
N ASN A 554 -26.38 -26.56 -19.43
CA ASN A 554 -26.65 -27.01 -18.05
C ASN A 554 -27.66 -26.11 -17.29
N GLY A 555 -28.61 -25.52 -18.03
CA GLY A 555 -29.66 -24.67 -17.48
C GLY A 555 -29.16 -23.30 -17.04
N ILE A 556 -30.07 -22.50 -16.48
CA ILE A 556 -29.76 -21.14 -16.02
C ILE A 556 -29.20 -21.19 -14.61
N ASP A 557 -27.97 -20.72 -14.41
CA ASP A 557 -27.37 -20.61 -13.07
C ASP A 557 -28.00 -19.46 -12.29
N VAL A 558 -28.15 -18.29 -12.90
CA VAL A 558 -28.80 -17.13 -12.28
C VAL A 558 -29.55 -16.28 -13.30
N ILE A 559 -30.79 -15.91 -12.97
CA ILE A 559 -31.57 -14.91 -13.70
C ILE A 559 -31.75 -13.66 -12.84
N LEU A 560 -31.46 -12.48 -13.43
CA LEU A 560 -31.75 -11.18 -12.82
C LEU A 560 -32.80 -10.46 -13.67
N HIS A 561 -33.95 -10.16 -13.07
CA HIS A 561 -35.02 -9.46 -13.76
C HIS A 561 -35.89 -8.59 -12.84
N GLY A 562 -36.67 -7.70 -13.45
CA GLY A 562 -37.68 -6.91 -12.75
C GLY A 562 -39.08 -7.52 -12.77
N ILE A 563 -40.03 -6.81 -12.16
CA ILE A 563 -41.48 -7.12 -12.21
C ILE A 563 -42.27 -5.97 -12.83
N GLY A 564 -43.29 -6.30 -13.62
CA GLY A 564 -44.28 -5.38 -14.17
C GLY A 564 -45.18 -4.74 -13.12
N HIS A 565 -45.88 -3.66 -13.48
CA HIS A 565 -46.90 -3.04 -12.58
C HIS A 565 -48.12 -3.95 -12.33
N ASN A 566 -48.33 -4.91 -13.24
CA ASN A 566 -49.39 -5.91 -13.22
C ASN A 566 -48.87 -7.32 -12.86
N GLY A 567 -47.61 -7.45 -12.41
CA GLY A 567 -47.02 -8.73 -12.03
C GLY A 567 -46.43 -9.55 -13.19
N HIS A 568 -46.29 -8.99 -14.39
CA HIS A 568 -45.60 -9.66 -15.49
C HIS A 568 -44.10 -9.85 -15.22
N ILE A 569 -43.52 -10.86 -15.89
CA ILE A 569 -42.09 -11.16 -15.94
C ILE A 569 -41.66 -11.20 -17.41
N GLY A 570 -40.75 -10.31 -17.82
CA GLY A 570 -40.48 -10.08 -19.24
C GLY A 570 -41.74 -9.62 -19.96
N PHE A 571 -42.08 -10.23 -21.11
CA PHE A 571 -43.41 -10.05 -21.73
C PHE A 571 -44.40 -11.18 -21.42
N ASN A 572 -44.17 -11.97 -20.36
CA ASN A 572 -45.20 -12.88 -19.84
C ASN A 572 -46.24 -12.08 -19.07
N GLU A 573 -47.23 -11.56 -19.80
CA GLU A 573 -48.35 -10.76 -19.29
C GLU A 573 -49.37 -11.60 -18.49
N PRO A 574 -50.23 -10.99 -17.67
CA PRO A 574 -51.37 -11.64 -17.02
C PRO A 574 -52.16 -12.55 -17.97
N GLY A 575 -52.38 -13.80 -17.55
CA GLY A 575 -52.99 -14.86 -18.35
C GLY A 575 -51.98 -15.74 -19.10
N SER A 576 -50.67 -15.51 -18.95
CA SER A 576 -49.64 -16.40 -19.48
C SER A 576 -49.62 -17.74 -18.72
N ALA A 577 -49.77 -18.84 -19.45
CA ALA A 577 -49.71 -20.17 -18.87
C ALA A 577 -48.37 -20.45 -18.18
N PHE A 578 -48.37 -21.10 -17.01
CA PHE A 578 -47.12 -21.38 -16.29
C PHE A 578 -46.19 -22.35 -17.03
N ASP A 579 -46.73 -23.21 -17.89
CA ASP A 579 -45.97 -24.10 -18.77
C ASP A 579 -45.63 -23.47 -20.14
N SER A 580 -45.90 -22.17 -20.30
CA SER A 580 -45.67 -21.45 -21.55
C SER A 580 -44.20 -21.45 -21.94
N LYS A 581 -43.95 -21.82 -23.20
CA LYS A 581 -42.64 -21.79 -23.86
C LYS A 581 -42.25 -20.39 -24.30
N THR A 582 -40.99 -20.26 -24.70
CA THR A 582 -40.45 -19.09 -25.40
C THR A 582 -41.24 -18.85 -26.69
N ARG A 583 -41.86 -17.68 -26.80
CA ARG A 583 -42.87 -17.42 -27.85
C ARG A 583 -42.98 -15.95 -28.20
N VAL A 584 -43.61 -15.70 -29.34
CA VAL A 584 -44.13 -14.39 -29.72
C VAL A 584 -45.41 -14.12 -28.92
N VAL A 585 -45.51 -12.94 -28.32
CA VAL A 585 -46.67 -12.48 -27.54
C VAL A 585 -47.16 -11.14 -28.07
N ALA A 586 -48.46 -10.91 -27.99
CA ALA A 586 -49.03 -9.57 -28.15
C ALA A 586 -48.78 -8.79 -26.85
N LEU A 587 -48.31 -7.55 -26.96
CA LEU A 587 -48.06 -6.70 -25.80
C LEU A 587 -49.39 -6.12 -25.31
N SER A 588 -49.59 -6.10 -23.99
CA SER A 588 -50.78 -5.51 -23.38
C SER A 588 -50.77 -3.98 -23.58
N ASP A 589 -51.95 -3.36 -23.64
CA ASP A 589 -52.05 -1.90 -23.71
C ASP A 589 -51.32 -1.21 -22.55
N SER A 590 -51.31 -1.81 -21.36
CA SER A 590 -50.55 -1.31 -20.21
C SER A 590 -49.04 -1.34 -20.42
N THR A 591 -48.53 -2.36 -21.11
CA THR A 591 -47.10 -2.50 -21.42
C THR A 591 -46.70 -1.53 -22.54
N ILE A 592 -47.55 -1.38 -23.55
CA ILE A 592 -47.38 -0.37 -24.61
C ILE A 592 -47.36 1.04 -24.00
N GLU A 593 -48.29 1.34 -23.09
CA GLU A 593 -48.37 2.63 -22.43
C GLU A 593 -47.15 2.90 -21.54
N ALA A 594 -46.75 1.93 -20.72
CA ALA A 594 -45.58 2.07 -19.84
C ALA A 594 -44.27 2.26 -20.63
N ASN A 595 -44.17 1.67 -21.82
CA ASN A 595 -42.98 1.75 -22.66
C ASN A 595 -42.99 2.94 -23.62
N SER A 596 -44.15 3.57 -23.85
CA SER A 596 -44.29 4.76 -24.70
C SER A 596 -43.34 5.91 -24.33
N ARG A 597 -42.94 6.01 -23.05
CA ARG A 597 -41.93 6.97 -22.56
C ARG A 597 -40.55 6.88 -23.23
N PHE A 598 -40.25 5.76 -23.89
CA PHE A 598 -38.99 5.53 -24.59
C PHE A 598 -39.09 5.80 -26.10
N PHE A 599 -40.30 6.07 -26.62
CA PHE A 599 -40.57 6.31 -28.04
C PHE A 599 -41.13 7.73 -28.22
N ASP A 600 -40.98 8.31 -29.41
CA ASP A 600 -41.46 9.68 -29.65
C ASP A 600 -42.99 9.78 -29.59
N CYS A 601 -43.70 8.70 -29.93
CA CYS A 601 -45.14 8.59 -29.78
C CYS A 601 -45.62 7.15 -29.60
N ARG A 602 -46.78 6.97 -28.95
CA ARG A 602 -47.38 5.65 -28.63
C ARG A 602 -47.48 4.72 -29.85
N SER A 603 -47.78 5.24 -31.04
CA SER A 603 -47.92 4.43 -32.26
C SER A 603 -46.62 3.82 -32.77
N GLN A 604 -45.46 4.28 -32.30
CA GLN A 604 -44.16 3.71 -32.64
C GLN A 604 -43.76 2.55 -31.72
N VAL A 605 -44.47 2.36 -30.60
CA VAL A 605 -44.21 1.24 -29.69
C VAL A 605 -44.63 -0.06 -30.40
N PRO A 606 -43.74 -1.06 -30.53
CA PRO A 606 -44.11 -2.34 -31.11
C PRO A 606 -45.28 -2.98 -30.35
N VAL A 607 -46.17 -3.65 -31.06
CA VAL A 607 -47.38 -4.27 -30.49
C VAL A 607 -47.20 -5.76 -30.18
N LYS A 608 -46.05 -6.33 -30.55
CA LYS A 608 -45.65 -7.71 -30.28
C LYS A 608 -44.24 -7.74 -29.73
N GLY A 609 -43.95 -8.76 -28.94
CA GLY A 609 -42.61 -9.05 -28.43
C GLY A 609 -42.33 -10.55 -28.46
N ILE A 610 -41.08 -10.91 -28.23
CA ILE A 610 -40.62 -12.28 -27.97
C ILE A 610 -40.20 -12.32 -26.50
N THR A 611 -40.57 -13.37 -25.78
CA THR A 611 -40.22 -13.52 -24.36
C THR A 611 -39.82 -14.95 -24.05
N LEU A 612 -38.87 -15.10 -23.14
CA LEU A 612 -38.52 -16.38 -22.53
C LEU A 612 -39.75 -16.96 -21.81
N GLY A 613 -39.97 -18.26 -21.99
CA GLY A 613 -41.08 -19.00 -21.38
C GLY A 613 -41.02 -19.05 -19.86
N LEU A 614 -42.19 -19.05 -19.21
CA LEU A 614 -42.28 -19.24 -17.76
C LEU A 614 -41.82 -20.64 -17.33
N ASP A 615 -41.92 -21.62 -18.23
CA ASP A 615 -41.41 -22.97 -17.99
C ASP A 615 -39.88 -22.98 -17.80
N ILE A 616 -39.13 -22.21 -18.60
CA ILE A 616 -37.68 -22.08 -18.49
C ILE A 616 -37.30 -21.21 -17.29
N ILE A 617 -37.99 -20.08 -17.10
CA ILE A 617 -37.71 -19.14 -16.00
C ILE A 617 -37.84 -19.83 -14.64
N SER A 618 -38.88 -20.65 -14.45
CA SER A 618 -39.11 -21.37 -13.19
C SER A 618 -38.09 -22.48 -12.89
N GLN A 619 -37.28 -22.88 -13.86
CA GLN A 619 -36.23 -23.89 -13.72
C GLN A 619 -34.85 -23.29 -13.40
N ALA A 620 -34.72 -21.96 -13.30
CA ALA A 620 -33.46 -21.32 -12.94
C ALA A 620 -32.97 -21.76 -11.55
N LYS A 621 -31.66 -22.04 -11.42
CA LYS A 621 -31.06 -22.46 -10.15
C LYS A 621 -31.08 -21.35 -9.10
N LYS A 622 -31.05 -20.10 -9.55
CA LYS A 622 -31.23 -18.88 -8.75
C LYS A 622 -32.05 -17.86 -9.53
N THR A 623 -33.04 -17.26 -8.87
CA THR A 623 -33.74 -16.06 -9.36
C THR A 623 -33.48 -14.88 -8.42
N ILE A 624 -33.00 -13.77 -8.98
CA ILE A 624 -32.88 -12.48 -8.30
C ILE A 624 -33.89 -11.54 -8.96
N LEU A 625 -34.95 -11.21 -8.24
CA LEU A 625 -35.95 -10.23 -8.69
C LEU A 625 -35.69 -8.89 -8.00
N ILE A 626 -35.64 -7.82 -8.78
CA ILE A 626 -35.49 -6.46 -8.26
C ILE A 626 -36.74 -5.61 -8.54
N ALA A 627 -37.18 -4.84 -7.56
CA ALA A 627 -38.29 -3.91 -7.74
C ALA A 627 -38.11 -2.66 -6.87
N SER A 628 -38.37 -1.50 -7.48
CA SER A 628 -38.18 -0.20 -6.86
C SER A 628 -39.34 0.72 -7.21
N GLY A 629 -39.76 1.54 -6.25
CA GLY A 629 -40.83 2.52 -6.36
C GLY A 629 -42.25 2.00 -6.10
N LYS A 630 -43.10 2.90 -5.61
CA LYS A 630 -44.49 2.63 -5.17
C LYS A 630 -45.38 1.95 -6.23
N GLY A 631 -45.10 2.18 -7.52
CA GLY A 631 -45.88 1.58 -8.61
C GLY A 631 -45.81 0.05 -8.66
N LYS A 632 -44.76 -0.56 -8.11
CA LYS A 632 -44.56 -2.03 -8.13
C LYS A 632 -45.13 -2.74 -6.91
N LYS A 633 -45.55 -1.98 -5.91
CA LYS A 633 -45.97 -2.44 -4.59
C LYS A 633 -47.07 -3.50 -4.63
N GLN A 634 -48.16 -3.23 -5.36
CA GLN A 634 -49.27 -4.17 -5.44
C GLN A 634 -48.88 -5.45 -6.19
N ALA A 635 -48.11 -5.33 -7.28
CA ALA A 635 -47.63 -6.48 -8.04
C ALA A 635 -46.72 -7.38 -7.20
N VAL A 636 -45.78 -6.80 -6.45
CA VAL A 636 -44.90 -7.57 -5.55
C VAL A 636 -45.70 -8.26 -4.45
N LYS A 637 -46.65 -7.53 -3.83
CA LYS A 637 -47.53 -8.11 -2.81
C LYS A 637 -48.29 -9.32 -3.36
N SER A 638 -48.98 -9.16 -4.50
CA SER A 638 -49.75 -10.24 -5.10
C SER A 638 -48.87 -11.39 -5.59
N ALA A 639 -47.69 -11.11 -6.13
CA ALA A 639 -46.76 -12.16 -6.58
C ALA A 639 -46.23 -13.03 -5.44
N VAL A 640 -46.15 -12.50 -4.22
CA VAL A 640 -45.55 -13.20 -3.09
C VAL A 640 -46.60 -13.74 -2.10
N GLN A 641 -47.71 -13.04 -1.87
CA GLN A 641 -48.69 -13.36 -0.82
C GLN A 641 -49.93 -14.08 -1.35
N ASP A 642 -50.40 -13.76 -2.56
CA ASP A 642 -51.60 -14.40 -3.11
C ASP A 642 -51.27 -15.83 -3.58
N SER A 643 -52.26 -16.70 -3.66
CA SER A 643 -52.09 -18.04 -4.22
C SER A 643 -51.58 -17.97 -5.65
N MET A 644 -50.62 -18.83 -6.02
CA MET A 644 -50.11 -18.97 -7.38
C MET A 644 -51.24 -18.97 -8.41
N ASN A 645 -51.21 -17.99 -9.32
CA ASN A 645 -52.21 -17.85 -10.38
C ASN A 645 -51.62 -17.16 -11.61
N GLU A 646 -52.10 -17.53 -12.80
CA GLU A 646 -51.60 -17.02 -14.07
C GLU A 646 -51.99 -15.57 -14.34
N ALA A 647 -52.96 -15.01 -13.59
CA ALA A 647 -53.26 -13.58 -13.64
C ALA A 647 -52.14 -12.72 -13.03
N ILE A 648 -51.27 -13.32 -12.19
CA ILE A 648 -50.03 -12.72 -11.70
C ILE A 648 -48.87 -13.65 -12.07
N PRO A 649 -48.31 -13.54 -13.29
CA PRO A 649 -47.27 -14.45 -13.79
C PRO A 649 -46.08 -14.60 -12.84
N ALA A 650 -45.69 -13.52 -12.15
CA ALA A 650 -44.61 -13.56 -11.15
C ALA A 650 -44.86 -14.49 -9.95
N SER A 651 -46.11 -14.86 -9.69
CA SER A 651 -46.45 -15.82 -8.63
C SER A 651 -45.89 -17.23 -8.90
N ILE A 652 -45.53 -17.57 -10.14
CA ILE A 652 -44.84 -18.84 -10.45
C ILE A 652 -43.55 -19.03 -9.65
N LEU A 653 -42.91 -17.93 -9.24
CA LEU A 653 -41.67 -17.94 -8.47
C LEU A 653 -41.86 -18.52 -7.06
N GLN A 654 -43.08 -18.59 -6.52
CA GLN A 654 -43.37 -19.26 -5.26
C GLN A 654 -43.08 -20.78 -5.31
N GLY A 655 -43.18 -21.38 -6.51
CA GLY A 655 -42.87 -22.79 -6.74
C GLY A 655 -41.38 -23.09 -6.98
N CYS A 656 -40.53 -22.06 -7.04
CA CYS A 656 -39.11 -22.19 -7.36
C CYS A 656 -38.26 -22.38 -6.08
N SER A 657 -37.15 -23.10 -6.19
CA SER A 657 -36.37 -23.54 -5.02
C SER A 657 -35.46 -22.46 -4.40
N ASN A 658 -35.02 -21.46 -5.18
CA ASN A 658 -34.07 -20.45 -4.71
C ASN A 658 -34.35 -19.08 -5.34
N VAL A 659 -35.28 -18.36 -4.73
CA VAL A 659 -35.72 -17.04 -5.18
C VAL A 659 -35.37 -15.99 -4.14
N THR A 660 -34.86 -14.86 -4.61
CA THR A 660 -34.58 -13.69 -3.78
C THR A 660 -35.17 -12.44 -4.43
N TYR A 661 -36.05 -11.75 -3.69
CA TYR A 661 -36.57 -10.44 -4.04
C TYR A 661 -35.76 -9.40 -3.30
N VAL A 662 -35.15 -8.45 -4.03
CA VAL A 662 -34.47 -7.30 -3.45
C VAL A 662 -35.29 -6.05 -3.77
N LEU A 663 -35.83 -5.43 -2.72
CA LEU A 663 -36.84 -4.38 -2.79
C LEU A 663 -36.37 -3.13 -2.07
N ASP A 664 -36.80 -1.96 -2.53
CA ASP A 664 -36.71 -0.74 -1.72
C ASP A 664 -37.93 -0.62 -0.78
N GLU A 665 -37.86 0.30 0.19
CA GLU A 665 -38.96 0.50 1.14
C GLU A 665 -40.26 0.97 0.47
N GLU A 666 -40.18 1.66 -0.66
CA GLU A 666 -41.37 2.13 -1.38
C GLU A 666 -42.17 0.97 -2.01
N THR A 667 -41.50 -0.14 -2.28
CA THR A 667 -42.07 -1.32 -2.93
C THR A 667 -42.70 -2.32 -1.95
N TRP A 668 -42.49 -2.16 -0.65
CA TRP A 668 -42.95 -3.10 0.39
C TRP A 668 -43.89 -2.47 1.44
N VAL A 669 -44.70 -3.30 2.11
CA VAL A 669 -45.46 -2.92 3.32
C VAL A 669 -45.30 -4.01 4.36
N ASP A 670 -44.99 -3.59 5.58
CA ASP A 670 -45.13 -4.46 6.74
C ASP A 670 -46.62 -4.51 7.10
N ASN A 671 -47.28 -5.59 6.71
CA ASN A 671 -48.60 -5.93 7.21
C ASN A 671 -48.47 -7.10 8.19
#